data_AF-A0A3E0N9D6-F1
#
_entry.id   AF-A0A3E0N9D6-F1
#
_cell.length_a   1.000
_cell.length_b   1.000
_cell.length_c   1.000
_cell.angle_alpha   90.00
_cell.angle_beta   90.00
_cell.angle_gamma   90.00
#
_symmetry.space_group_name_H-M   'P 1'
#
loop_
_entity.id
_entity.type
_entity.pdbx_description
1 polymer ?
#
loop_
_entity_poly.entity_id
_entity_poly.type
_entity_poly.pdbx_seq_one_letter_code
_entity_poly.pdbx_strand_id
1 'polypeptide(L)'
;MRLLMTTDPLLLPVLDSRRFAFLVALLSAICGGCWAGSDSRETGPDPVELAETNAIVDEMIEAYRQARSYRDRGVILWDGEIRGAGTRHQRFRYALEFVRPNRLRLAFEPYGSDATEIYSDGEYLHAAFPQYDNQLLEATAPDTIAVPDLYEDESLAGLFRPTVACRLTSEDPQRFASLPLDLLTGADPLNALREADDAPRRLESRTIGEELCDGVRYRFGDDDVTLWISQQRRLLRRLQVAPSKVDPSASAIERITINFRDAEFDAEIEVGRFQWDRTGAETVVERVVRPTGDLTVGEPGKLVGKPMPNLSFLHFDGSRADIESLRGKFVVIDMWATFCQPCRRGLPSFAALRDQYSDRDDVVFLALNLDDPRVTRSQVMSTLVEWGVDLPLTRVVDADIKGVFEQLEVEAIPVTVIVDPGGIVRYVKVGAHPKTVEQLPEVVEAVLSYPERLAEATIVDGSHAVPLAEAKIAKPSEPNRWTRTRLWSQQSISGAGNLLVVSDAGGSPRVFAIASGPSIVELDAQGQLVTRHTDLVPAEMNLTILRSGRTGEGERLFALSGLGAPQLFVFNDRWEQQFAYPEEPGAGAVYDVAVDRFSAEGSLHIFAGYFGQAGVHVLDAEGKRLWRSRALQSVGDMAVADAQEEVPAQLLCANDTGSLIPLDETGAAAPAWRYENRAIPYIASADFGGAERALCGVTVDLHGGNIAVGLARDGSVAWQYVLPSGQHTSHLDPLTYVSDPTVGGYWVFAATDGSIHWVSADGKTADYFATGRPLRGLAATRLDGKLVVVAAHAGGVTAWALEPKAGE
;
A
#
# COMPACT_ATOMS: atom_id res chain seq x y z
N MET A 1 -28.61 28.26 -26.09
CA MET A 1 -29.29 29.43 -25.50
C MET A 1 -30.52 29.75 -26.35
N ARG A 2 -31.71 29.49 -25.81
CA ARG A 2 -33.08 29.92 -26.21
C ARG A 2 -33.71 29.38 -27.52
N LEU A 3 -34.98 28.97 -27.37
CA LEU A 3 -35.96 28.40 -28.33
C LEU A 3 -35.79 26.89 -28.57
N LEU A 4 -36.65 25.95 -28.13
CA LEU A 4 -38.04 26.01 -27.67
C LEU A 4 -38.30 24.87 -26.66
N MET A 5 -38.70 25.22 -25.44
CA MET A 5 -39.71 24.47 -24.70
C MET A 5 -41.11 24.92 -25.17
N THR A 6 -42.14 24.13 -24.87
CA THR A 6 -43.58 24.27 -25.19
C THR A 6 -43.94 23.64 -26.56
N THR A 7 -44.78 22.61 -26.67
CA THR A 7 -46.13 22.43 -26.09
C THR A 7 -46.52 20.96 -25.83
N ASP A 8 -47.50 20.83 -24.93
CA ASP A 8 -48.09 19.69 -24.20
C ASP A 8 -48.60 18.46 -25.00
N PRO A 9 -48.79 17.32 -24.29
CA PRO A 9 -49.18 16.01 -24.79
C PRO A 9 -50.71 15.86 -24.87
N LEU A 10 -51.16 15.02 -25.80
CA LEU A 10 -52.37 14.17 -25.75
C LEU A 10 -52.75 13.84 -27.19
N LEU A 11 -52.61 12.56 -27.56
CA LEU A 11 -53.48 11.79 -28.48
C LEU A 11 -52.73 10.53 -28.94
N LEU A 12 -52.71 9.53 -28.05
CA LEU A 12 -52.74 8.13 -28.48
C LEU A 12 -54.22 7.77 -28.68
N PRO A 13 -54.59 7.06 -29.76
CA PRO A 13 -54.63 5.61 -29.60
C PRO A 13 -54.18 4.79 -30.82
N VAL A 14 -53.50 3.69 -30.52
CA VAL A 14 -53.60 2.32 -31.08
C VAL A 14 -53.92 2.19 -32.58
N LEU A 15 -52.96 1.69 -33.38
CA LEU A 15 -53.18 0.58 -34.33
C LEU A 15 -51.87 0.05 -34.97
N ASP A 16 -51.63 -1.23 -34.72
CA ASP A 16 -51.04 -2.30 -35.56
C ASP A 16 -49.53 -2.34 -35.90
N SER A 17 -48.80 -3.16 -35.13
CA SER A 17 -47.35 -3.41 -35.16
C SER A 17 -46.81 -4.14 -36.40
N ARG A 18 -47.66 -4.52 -37.37
CA ARG A 18 -47.19 -5.17 -38.62
C ARG A 18 -47.06 -4.25 -39.83
N ARG A 19 -47.58 -3.02 -39.78
CA ARG A 19 -47.42 -2.04 -40.88
C ARG A 19 -46.28 -1.04 -40.66
N PHE A 20 -45.79 -0.89 -39.42
CA PHE A 20 -44.62 -0.04 -39.13
C PHE A 20 -43.30 -0.70 -39.60
N ALA A 21 -43.18 -2.02 -39.47
CA ALA A 21 -42.00 -2.76 -39.91
C ALA A 21 -41.81 -2.74 -41.45
N PHE A 22 -42.91 -2.68 -42.22
CA PHE A 22 -42.85 -2.64 -43.68
C PHE A 22 -42.53 -1.25 -44.25
N LEU A 23 -42.93 -0.17 -43.56
CA LEU A 23 -42.61 1.20 -43.98
C LEU A 23 -41.17 1.60 -43.63
N VAL A 24 -40.62 1.10 -42.52
CA VAL A 24 -39.21 1.30 -42.14
C VAL A 24 -38.26 0.49 -43.06
N ALA A 25 -38.66 -0.71 -43.49
CA ALA A 25 -37.87 -1.48 -44.46
C ALA A 25 -37.86 -0.88 -45.88
N LEU A 26 -38.94 -0.21 -46.31
CA LEU A 26 -39.03 0.38 -47.65
C LEU A 26 -38.33 1.75 -47.77
N LEU A 27 -38.26 2.52 -46.68
CA LEU A 27 -37.47 3.77 -46.63
C LEU A 27 -35.96 3.51 -46.47
N SER A 28 -35.57 2.33 -46.00
CA SER A 28 -34.16 1.90 -45.91
C SER A 28 -33.57 1.41 -47.23
N ALA A 29 -34.39 1.21 -48.27
CA ALA A 29 -33.96 0.63 -49.55
C ALA A 29 -33.91 1.63 -50.73
N ILE A 30 -34.29 2.91 -50.54
CA ILE A 30 -34.37 3.91 -51.62
C ILE A 30 -33.35 5.06 -51.47
N CYS A 31 -32.61 5.14 -50.36
CA CYS A 31 -31.46 6.06 -50.22
C CYS A 31 -30.09 5.36 -50.37
N GLY A 32 -30.07 4.14 -50.91
CA GLY A 32 -28.86 3.45 -51.33
C GLY A 32 -28.41 3.94 -52.70
N GLY A 33 -27.65 5.03 -52.75
CA GLY A 33 -27.03 5.50 -53.99
C GLY A 33 -26.48 6.91 -53.87
N CYS A 34 -25.15 7.00 -53.77
CA CYS A 34 -24.34 8.21 -53.84
C CYS A 34 -24.37 9.13 -52.61
N TRP A 35 -23.54 8.80 -51.62
CA TRP A 35 -22.60 9.77 -51.04
C TRP A 35 -21.44 9.00 -50.40
N ALA A 36 -20.29 9.04 -51.06
CA ALA A 36 -19.03 8.54 -50.52
C ALA A 36 -18.49 9.57 -49.52
N GLY A 37 -18.50 9.20 -48.25
CA GLY A 37 -17.79 9.88 -47.17
C GLY A 37 -17.32 8.79 -46.21
N SER A 38 -16.01 8.63 -46.09
CA SER A 38 -15.34 7.57 -45.36
C SER A 38 -15.57 7.68 -43.84
N ASP A 39 -16.42 6.82 -43.30
CA ASP A 39 -16.44 6.48 -41.87
C ASP A 39 -15.67 5.17 -41.69
N SER A 40 -14.43 5.28 -41.24
CA SER A 40 -13.64 4.16 -40.75
C SER A 40 -14.25 3.67 -39.44
N ARG A 41 -14.99 2.55 -39.49
CA ARG A 41 -15.10 1.68 -38.33
C ARG A 41 -13.69 1.23 -37.98
N GLU A 42 -13.16 1.68 -36.85
CA GLU A 42 -11.90 1.16 -36.30
C GLU A 42 -12.10 -0.35 -36.05
N THR A 43 -11.57 -1.14 -36.96
CA THR A 43 -11.22 -2.52 -36.70
C THR A 43 -10.17 -2.51 -35.59
N GLY A 44 -10.32 -3.38 -34.58
CA GLY A 44 -9.25 -3.61 -33.61
C GLY A 44 -7.90 -3.89 -34.29
N PRO A 45 -6.77 -3.69 -33.60
CA PRO A 45 -5.45 -3.82 -34.21
C PRO A 45 -5.29 -5.18 -34.88
N ASP A 46 -4.57 -5.20 -36.02
CA ASP A 46 -4.25 -6.44 -36.71
C ASP A 46 -3.55 -7.40 -35.71
N PRO A 47 -4.06 -8.62 -35.50
CA PRO A 47 -3.44 -9.58 -34.57
C PRO A 47 -1.96 -9.83 -34.85
N VAL A 48 -1.51 -9.71 -36.10
CA VAL A 48 -0.11 -9.82 -36.48
C VAL A 48 0.68 -8.61 -35.98
N GLU A 49 0.18 -7.40 -36.20
CA GLU A 49 0.83 -6.16 -35.74
C GLU A 49 0.90 -6.10 -34.21
N LEU A 50 -0.14 -6.58 -33.52
CA LEU A 50 -0.15 -6.70 -32.07
C LEU A 50 0.89 -7.70 -31.56
N ALA A 51 0.98 -8.88 -32.19
CA ALA A 51 1.99 -9.88 -31.84
C ALA A 51 3.41 -9.37 -32.06
N GLU A 52 3.67 -8.70 -33.18
CA GLU A 52 4.97 -8.06 -33.46
C GLU A 52 5.29 -6.94 -32.46
N THR A 53 4.29 -6.16 -32.03
CA THR A 53 4.47 -5.10 -31.03
C THR A 53 4.82 -5.67 -29.66
N ASN A 54 4.13 -6.72 -29.23
CA ASN A 54 4.43 -7.39 -27.96
C ASN A 54 5.81 -8.06 -27.97
N ALA A 55 6.20 -8.66 -29.10
CA ALA A 55 7.52 -9.29 -29.24
C ALA A 55 8.68 -8.30 -28.99
N ILE A 56 8.56 -7.03 -29.36
CA ILE A 56 9.59 -6.00 -29.09
C ILE A 56 9.82 -5.83 -27.58
N VAL A 57 8.74 -5.85 -26.80
CA VAL A 57 8.79 -5.68 -25.34
C VAL A 57 9.26 -6.95 -24.67
N ASP A 58 8.80 -8.11 -25.12
CA ASP A 58 9.23 -9.42 -24.60
C ASP A 58 10.74 -9.65 -24.84
N GLU A 59 11.24 -9.30 -26.04
CA GLU A 59 12.67 -9.37 -26.36
C GLU A 59 13.51 -8.42 -25.48
N MET A 60 12.98 -7.24 -25.14
CA MET A 60 13.63 -6.33 -24.18
C MET A 60 13.69 -6.96 -22.78
N ILE A 61 12.56 -7.44 -22.26
CA ILE A 61 12.50 -8.06 -20.93
C ILE A 61 13.50 -9.22 -20.85
N GLU A 62 13.53 -10.07 -21.88
CA GLU A 62 14.45 -11.21 -21.90
C GLU A 62 15.93 -10.78 -21.94
N ALA A 63 16.27 -9.72 -22.69
CA ALA A 63 17.62 -9.18 -22.69
C ALA A 63 18.06 -8.69 -21.30
N TYR A 64 17.17 -8.01 -20.56
CA TYR A 64 17.43 -7.59 -19.18
C TYR A 64 17.57 -8.79 -18.22
N ARG A 65 16.71 -9.82 -18.36
CA ARG A 65 16.80 -11.05 -17.55
C ARG A 65 18.12 -11.79 -17.76
N GLN A 66 18.64 -11.82 -18.98
CA GLN A 66 19.90 -12.52 -19.30
C GLN A 66 21.17 -11.75 -18.91
N ALA A 67 21.08 -10.44 -18.68
CA ALA A 67 22.21 -9.62 -18.30
C ALA A 67 22.82 -10.06 -16.96
N ARG A 68 24.15 -10.20 -16.90
CA ARG A 68 24.91 -10.55 -15.69
C ARG A 68 25.20 -9.32 -14.85
N SER A 69 25.39 -8.18 -15.51
CA SER A 69 25.49 -6.87 -14.88
C SER A 69 24.79 -5.82 -15.72
N TYR A 70 24.50 -4.68 -15.10
CA TYR A 70 23.89 -3.54 -15.74
C TYR A 70 24.46 -2.25 -15.14
N ARG A 71 24.71 -1.26 -15.99
CA ARG A 71 25.03 0.10 -15.57
C ARG A 71 24.15 1.06 -16.33
N ASP A 72 23.61 2.06 -15.65
CA ASP A 72 23.04 3.25 -16.28
C ASP A 72 23.26 4.49 -15.42
N ARG A 73 23.43 5.63 -16.10
CA ARG A 73 23.43 6.97 -15.51
C ARG A 73 22.41 7.80 -16.26
N GLY A 74 21.16 7.53 -15.95
CA GLY A 74 20.03 8.16 -16.58
C GLY A 74 19.87 9.62 -16.16
N VAL A 75 19.06 10.34 -16.95
CA VAL A 75 18.60 11.70 -16.63
C VAL A 75 17.10 11.71 -16.73
N ILE A 76 16.45 12.08 -15.62
CA ILE A 76 15.01 12.33 -15.62
C ILE A 76 14.79 13.79 -15.96
N LEU A 77 13.97 14.03 -16.98
CA LEU A 77 13.50 15.34 -17.39
C LEU A 77 12.02 15.44 -17.06
N TRP A 78 11.67 16.48 -16.31
CA TRP A 78 10.29 16.81 -15.98
C TRP A 78 9.93 18.14 -16.62
N ASP A 79 8.88 18.15 -17.45
CA ASP A 79 8.38 19.32 -18.17
C ASP A 79 6.93 19.60 -17.70
N GLY A 80 6.66 20.81 -17.19
CA GLY A 80 5.31 21.21 -16.77
C GLY A 80 4.96 22.67 -17.04
N GLU A 81 3.71 22.97 -17.37
CA GLU A 81 3.23 24.35 -17.62
C GLU A 81 2.64 24.95 -16.35
N ILE A 82 3.21 26.05 -15.87
CA ILE A 82 2.68 26.77 -14.71
C ILE A 82 1.82 27.92 -15.23
N ARG A 83 0.54 27.95 -14.83
CA ARG A 83 -0.43 28.97 -15.27
C ARG A 83 0.11 30.38 -14.98
N GLY A 84 0.48 31.11 -16.03
CA GLY A 84 1.02 32.48 -15.94
C GLY A 84 2.55 32.59 -15.78
N ALA A 85 3.29 31.48 -15.72
CA ALA A 85 4.75 31.44 -15.61
C ALA A 85 5.47 30.64 -16.72
N GLY A 86 4.73 30.00 -17.62
CA GLY A 86 5.27 29.24 -18.76
C GLY A 86 5.74 27.83 -18.39
N THR A 87 6.45 27.18 -19.31
CA THR A 87 6.97 25.82 -19.11
C THR A 87 8.20 25.82 -18.21
N ARG A 88 8.17 25.02 -17.14
CA ARG A 88 9.30 24.75 -16.24
C ARG A 88 9.91 23.40 -16.57
N HIS A 89 11.22 23.37 -16.75
CA HIS A 89 12.00 22.15 -16.97
C HIS A 89 12.81 21.85 -15.71
N GLN A 90 12.73 20.61 -15.22
CA GLN A 90 13.55 20.13 -14.10
C GLN A 90 14.33 18.89 -14.52
N ARG A 91 15.55 18.74 -13.98
CA ARG A 91 16.46 17.64 -14.30
C ARG A 91 16.91 16.94 -13.03
N PHE A 92 16.79 15.62 -12.99
CA PHE A 92 17.26 14.79 -11.88
C PHE A 92 18.29 13.79 -12.39
N ARG A 93 19.29 13.52 -11.54
CA ARG A 93 20.31 12.51 -11.81
C ARG A 93 19.88 11.21 -11.15
N TYR A 94 20.09 10.13 -11.89
CA TYR A 94 19.87 8.77 -11.45
C TYR A 94 21.09 7.94 -11.86
N ALA A 95 21.48 7.01 -11.02
CA ALA A 95 22.48 6.01 -11.34
C ALA A 95 22.05 4.65 -10.81
N LEU A 96 22.17 3.63 -11.65
CA LEU A 96 21.99 2.24 -11.29
C LEU A 96 23.20 1.43 -11.74
N GLU A 97 23.79 0.70 -10.83
CA GLU A 97 24.80 -0.31 -11.09
C GLU A 97 24.32 -1.61 -10.42
N PHE A 98 24.24 -2.70 -11.16
CA PHE A 98 23.75 -3.97 -10.67
C PHE A 98 24.63 -5.11 -11.18
N VAL A 99 24.98 -6.05 -10.31
CA VAL A 99 25.67 -7.30 -10.66
C VAL A 99 24.95 -8.44 -9.96
N ARG A 100 24.54 -9.45 -10.73
CA ARG A 100 23.84 -10.63 -10.18
C ARG A 100 24.73 -11.37 -9.16
N PRO A 101 24.12 -12.00 -8.13
CA PRO A 101 22.66 -12.06 -7.90
C PRO A 101 22.10 -10.88 -7.10
N ASN A 102 22.93 -10.17 -6.34
CA ASN A 102 22.46 -9.27 -5.28
C ASN A 102 23.38 -8.07 -4.99
N ARG A 103 24.28 -7.67 -5.91
CA ARG A 103 25.08 -6.45 -5.75
C ARG A 103 24.40 -5.28 -6.44
N LEU A 104 24.10 -4.23 -5.70
CA LEU A 104 23.32 -3.10 -6.16
C LEU A 104 23.97 -1.79 -5.71
N ARG A 105 23.98 -0.81 -6.60
CA ARG A 105 24.09 0.59 -6.24
C ARG A 105 23.01 1.33 -6.98
N LEU A 106 22.13 1.97 -6.23
CA LEU A 106 21.09 2.84 -6.74
C LEU A 106 21.25 4.20 -6.08
N ALA A 107 21.44 5.24 -6.88
CA ALA A 107 21.51 6.61 -6.39
C ALA A 107 20.49 7.46 -7.14
N PHE A 108 19.74 8.26 -6.39
CA PHE A 108 18.79 9.19 -6.94
C PHE A 108 18.98 10.56 -6.29
N GLU A 109 19.08 11.61 -7.10
CA GLU A 109 19.28 12.99 -6.65
C GLU A 109 18.04 13.82 -7.01
N PRO A 110 17.03 13.90 -6.12
CA PRO A 110 15.89 14.77 -6.29
C PRO A 110 16.31 16.22 -6.10
N TYR A 111 15.89 17.10 -7.02
CA TYR A 111 15.80 18.56 -6.83
C TYR A 111 17.04 19.29 -6.26
N GLY A 112 18.24 18.72 -6.41
CA GLY A 112 19.51 19.28 -5.91
C GLY A 112 19.72 19.14 -4.40
N SER A 113 19.02 18.21 -3.73
CA SER A 113 19.35 17.77 -2.37
C SER A 113 20.43 16.69 -2.39
N ASP A 114 20.96 16.32 -1.21
CA ASP A 114 21.81 15.15 -1.09
C ASP A 114 21.07 13.90 -1.60
N ALA A 115 21.77 13.05 -2.35
CA ALA A 115 21.17 11.89 -3.00
C ALA A 115 20.76 10.85 -1.95
N THR A 116 19.55 10.29 -2.10
CA THR A 116 19.21 9.03 -1.44
C THR A 116 19.95 7.93 -2.18
N GLU A 117 20.78 7.17 -1.47
CA GLU A 117 21.59 6.13 -2.05
C GLU A 117 21.36 4.78 -1.35
N ILE A 118 21.29 3.72 -2.16
CA ILE A 118 21.16 2.34 -1.73
C ILE A 118 22.35 1.57 -2.27
N TYR A 119 22.99 0.81 -1.41
CA TYR A 119 24.12 -0.04 -1.70
C TYR A 119 23.81 -1.46 -1.22
N SER A 120 24.21 -2.46 -1.99
CA SER A 120 24.29 -3.83 -1.55
C SER A 120 25.61 -4.41 -2.00
N ASP A 121 26.45 -4.82 -1.06
CA ASP A 121 27.71 -5.49 -1.34
C ASP A 121 27.57 -7.02 -1.45
N GLY A 122 26.32 -7.50 -1.45
CA GLY A 122 25.97 -8.91 -1.54
C GLY A 122 25.97 -9.66 -0.21
N GLU A 123 26.40 -9.03 0.88
CA GLU A 123 26.24 -9.52 2.26
C GLU A 123 25.32 -8.58 3.05
N TYR A 124 25.51 -7.26 2.89
CA TYR A 124 24.71 -6.22 3.53
C TYR A 124 24.12 -5.27 2.50
N LEU A 125 22.92 -4.80 2.82
CA LEU A 125 22.23 -3.71 2.14
C LEU A 125 22.24 -2.48 3.05
N HIS A 126 22.72 -1.36 2.52
CA HIS A 126 22.75 -0.06 3.17
C HIS A 126 21.87 0.92 2.40
N ALA A 127 21.10 1.74 3.11
CA ALA A 127 20.39 2.85 2.50
C ALA A 127 20.55 4.13 3.34
N ALA A 128 21.05 5.17 2.70
CA ALA A 128 21.36 6.44 3.34
C ALA A 128 20.23 7.46 3.12
N PHE A 129 19.84 8.12 4.21
CA PHE A 129 18.81 9.17 4.24
C PHE A 129 19.39 10.44 4.88
N PRO A 130 20.26 11.20 4.17
CA PRO A 130 20.89 12.41 4.68
C PRO A 130 19.91 13.43 5.27
N GLN A 131 18.72 13.54 4.66
CA GLN A 131 17.65 14.47 5.03
C GLN A 131 16.96 14.15 6.36
N TYR A 132 17.14 12.95 6.90
CA TYR A 132 16.51 12.50 8.15
C TYR A 132 17.58 12.21 9.19
N ASP A 133 18.30 13.23 9.67
CA ASP A 133 19.36 13.10 10.69
C ASP A 133 20.49 12.16 10.29
N ASN A 134 20.82 12.17 9.00
CA ASN A 134 21.88 11.34 8.43
C ASN A 134 21.68 9.85 8.78
N GLN A 135 20.44 9.39 8.73
CA GLN A 135 20.09 8.01 9.02
C GLN A 135 20.71 7.05 7.99
N LEU A 136 21.25 5.94 8.46
CA LEU A 136 21.74 4.83 7.65
C LEU A 136 20.97 3.57 8.06
N LEU A 137 20.08 3.12 7.18
CA LEU A 137 19.46 1.82 7.28
C LEU A 137 20.50 0.76 6.92
N GLU A 138 20.61 -0.28 7.74
CA GLU A 138 21.49 -1.43 7.49
C GLU A 138 20.67 -2.73 7.64
N ALA A 139 20.62 -3.51 6.57
CA ALA A 139 19.91 -4.78 6.50
C ALA A 139 20.83 -5.87 5.92
N THR A 140 20.45 -7.14 6.10
CA THR A 140 21.11 -8.24 5.39
C THR A 140 20.71 -8.19 3.92
N ALA A 141 21.68 -8.32 3.00
CA ALA A 141 21.36 -8.40 1.59
C ALA A 141 20.65 -9.74 1.29
N PRO A 142 19.53 -9.76 0.56
CA PRO A 142 18.90 -11.01 0.17
C PRO A 142 19.81 -11.80 -0.79
N ASP A 143 19.66 -13.12 -0.85
CA ASP A 143 20.44 -13.99 -1.75
C ASP A 143 20.33 -13.56 -3.22
N THR A 144 19.14 -13.06 -3.59
CA THR A 144 18.84 -12.41 -4.87
C THR A 144 18.09 -11.12 -4.57
N ILE A 145 18.47 -10.00 -5.17
CA ILE A 145 17.66 -8.78 -5.05
C ILE A 145 16.47 -8.88 -6.00
N ALA A 146 15.26 -8.83 -5.47
CA ALA A 146 14.05 -8.48 -6.20
C ALA A 146 13.50 -7.14 -5.70
N VAL A 147 12.85 -6.36 -6.58
CA VAL A 147 12.20 -5.10 -6.18
C VAL A 147 11.18 -5.34 -5.03
N PRO A 148 10.42 -6.47 -5.00
CA PRO A 148 9.64 -6.87 -3.83
C PRO A 148 10.39 -6.95 -2.50
N ASP A 149 11.62 -7.47 -2.49
CA ASP A 149 12.42 -7.58 -1.26
C ASP A 149 12.86 -6.18 -0.75
N LEU A 150 12.98 -5.20 -1.66
CA LEU A 150 13.22 -3.80 -1.33
C LEU A 150 11.94 -3.08 -0.84
N TYR A 151 10.76 -3.70 -0.96
CA TYR A 151 9.50 -3.20 -0.39
C TYR A 151 9.22 -3.69 1.03
N GLU A 152 9.88 -4.76 1.49
CA GLU A 152 9.63 -5.32 2.82
C GLU A 152 10.01 -4.33 3.94
N ASP A 153 10.99 -3.45 3.66
CA ASP A 153 11.26 -2.30 4.50
C ASP A 153 10.37 -1.12 4.08
N GLU A 154 9.41 -0.73 4.94
CA GLU A 154 8.49 0.41 4.72
C GLU A 154 9.21 1.71 4.33
N SER A 155 10.45 1.89 4.81
CA SER A 155 11.28 3.06 4.52
C SER A 155 11.72 3.11 3.06
N LEU A 156 12.08 1.94 2.53
CA LEU A 156 12.53 1.73 1.16
C LEU A 156 11.34 1.61 0.21
N ALA A 157 10.20 1.12 0.69
CA ALA A 157 9.03 0.87 -0.14
C ALA A 157 8.56 2.13 -0.89
N GLY A 158 8.66 3.29 -0.24
CA GLY A 158 8.37 4.59 -0.85
C GLY A 158 9.24 4.93 -2.07
N LEU A 159 10.49 4.48 -2.10
CA LEU A 159 11.43 4.71 -3.21
C LEU A 159 11.14 3.83 -4.43
N PHE A 160 10.58 2.64 -4.20
CA PHE A 160 10.46 1.62 -5.24
C PHE A 160 9.05 1.47 -5.81
N ARG A 161 8.00 2.07 -5.21
CA ARG A 161 6.57 1.76 -5.51
C ARG A 161 6.28 1.67 -7.02
N PRO A 162 5.46 0.71 -7.48
CA PRO A 162 5.42 0.27 -8.87
C PRO A 162 5.17 1.40 -9.88
N THR A 163 5.95 1.32 -10.95
CA THR A 163 6.61 2.43 -11.64
C THR A 163 5.87 2.89 -12.90
N VAL A 164 4.83 2.17 -13.33
CA VAL A 164 4.20 2.41 -14.64
C VAL A 164 2.70 2.71 -14.54
N ALA A 165 2.02 2.25 -13.47
CA ALA A 165 0.59 2.47 -13.24
C ALA A 165 0.24 3.14 -11.90
N CYS A 166 1.23 3.47 -11.05
CA CYS A 166 0.99 4.42 -9.96
C CYS A 166 0.59 5.76 -10.59
N ARG A 167 -0.65 6.19 -10.33
CA ARG A 167 -1.31 7.34 -10.96
C ARG A 167 -0.32 8.39 -11.44
N LEU A 168 -0.41 8.68 -12.73
CA LEU A 168 0.33 9.63 -13.55
C LEU A 168 0.19 11.10 -13.07
N THR A 169 -0.32 11.26 -11.85
CA THR A 169 -0.58 12.46 -11.08
C THR A 169 0.37 12.61 -9.88
N SER A 170 1.27 11.67 -9.57
CA SER A 170 2.27 11.90 -8.52
C SER A 170 3.43 12.74 -9.05
N GLU A 171 3.65 13.89 -8.42
CA GLU A 171 4.75 14.83 -8.72
C GLU A 171 6.17 14.26 -8.49
N ASP A 172 6.29 12.97 -8.16
CA ASP A 172 7.52 12.32 -7.71
C ASP A 172 8.19 11.50 -8.84
N PRO A 173 9.32 11.98 -9.39
CA PRO A 173 10.06 11.30 -10.44
C PRO A 173 10.80 10.04 -9.96
N GLN A 174 10.99 9.85 -8.64
CA GLN A 174 11.69 8.70 -8.04
C GLN A 174 11.05 7.38 -8.44
N ARG A 175 9.72 7.38 -8.48
CA ARG A 175 8.90 6.19 -8.75
C ARG A 175 9.10 5.61 -10.13
N PHE A 176 9.69 6.36 -11.05
CA PHE A 176 9.96 5.92 -12.41
C PHE A 176 11.42 5.45 -12.63
N ALA A 177 12.31 5.72 -11.66
CA ALA A 177 13.73 5.41 -11.73
C ALA A 177 14.03 3.93 -11.47
N SER A 178 13.12 3.19 -10.82
CA SER A 178 13.29 1.77 -10.51
C SER A 178 13.01 0.81 -11.68
N LEU A 179 12.49 1.30 -12.82
CA LEU A 179 12.09 0.42 -13.95
C LEU A 179 13.23 -0.50 -14.44
N PRO A 180 14.47 -0.01 -14.66
CA PRO A 180 15.55 -0.90 -15.10
C PRO A 180 15.89 -1.96 -14.04
N LEU A 181 15.81 -1.63 -12.76
CA LEU A 181 16.03 -2.60 -11.69
C LEU A 181 14.92 -3.66 -11.68
N ASP A 182 13.67 -3.25 -11.88
CA ASP A 182 12.55 -4.18 -12.01
C ASP A 182 12.73 -5.08 -13.24
N LEU A 183 13.11 -4.53 -14.40
CA LEU A 183 13.43 -5.33 -15.59
C LEU A 183 14.55 -6.36 -15.35
N LEU A 184 15.53 -6.05 -14.50
CA LEU A 184 16.63 -6.95 -14.14
C LEU A 184 16.21 -8.05 -13.16
N THR A 185 15.25 -7.77 -12.28
CA THR A 185 15.04 -8.60 -11.07
C THR A 185 13.63 -9.15 -10.93
N GLY A 186 12.64 -8.51 -11.54
CA GLY A 186 11.22 -8.85 -11.47
C GLY A 186 10.86 -10.10 -12.27
N ALA A 187 9.94 -10.90 -11.71
CA ALA A 187 9.36 -12.04 -12.41
C ALA A 187 8.48 -11.59 -13.59
N ASP A 188 7.75 -10.47 -13.46
CA ASP A 188 6.93 -9.88 -14.52
C ASP A 188 6.94 -8.33 -14.43
N PRO A 189 8.07 -7.68 -14.79
CA PRO A 189 8.38 -6.28 -14.46
C PRO A 189 7.51 -5.23 -15.17
N LEU A 190 6.70 -5.66 -16.14
CA LEU A 190 5.80 -4.79 -16.90
C LEU A 190 4.36 -5.30 -16.84
N ASN A 191 4.01 -6.11 -15.82
CA ASN A 191 2.66 -6.66 -15.67
C ASN A 191 1.58 -5.57 -15.71
N ALA A 192 1.83 -4.44 -15.05
CA ALA A 192 0.93 -3.28 -15.01
C ALA A 192 0.62 -2.73 -16.41
N LEU A 193 1.51 -2.92 -17.39
CA LEU A 193 1.26 -2.52 -18.77
C LEU A 193 0.22 -3.38 -19.48
N ARG A 194 -0.05 -4.59 -18.98
CA ARG A 194 -1.11 -5.47 -19.49
C ARG A 194 -2.51 -5.02 -19.07
N GLU A 195 -2.62 -4.12 -18.09
CA GLU A 195 -3.88 -3.50 -17.68
C GLU A 195 -4.22 -2.22 -18.47
N ALA A 196 -3.49 -1.93 -19.55
CA ALA A 196 -3.81 -0.82 -20.44
C ALA A 196 -5.23 -0.97 -21.01
N ASP A 197 -5.94 0.14 -21.16
CA ASP A 197 -7.31 0.15 -21.68
C ASP A 197 -7.36 -0.24 -23.16
N ASP A 198 -6.29 0.06 -23.89
CA ASP A 198 -6.13 -0.26 -25.30
C ASP A 198 -4.90 -1.15 -25.52
N ALA A 199 -4.97 -1.98 -26.56
CA ALA A 199 -3.84 -2.77 -27.02
C ALA A 199 -2.63 -1.88 -27.37
N PRO A 200 -1.39 -2.32 -27.07
CA PRO A 200 -0.21 -1.52 -27.31
C PRO A 200 -0.05 -1.20 -28.79
N ARG A 201 0.41 0.02 -29.06
CA ARG A 201 0.63 0.51 -30.41
C ARG A 201 2.11 0.74 -30.66
N ARG A 202 2.64 0.13 -31.71
CA ARG A 202 3.97 0.46 -32.23
C ARG A 202 3.97 1.86 -32.85
N LEU A 203 4.97 2.64 -32.50
CA LEU A 203 5.24 3.97 -33.05
C LEU A 203 6.36 3.90 -34.09
N GLU A 204 6.46 4.92 -34.93
CA GLU A 204 7.57 5.06 -35.87
C GLU A 204 8.91 5.07 -35.13
N SER A 205 9.86 4.26 -35.62
CA SER A 205 11.19 4.17 -35.05
C SER A 205 11.90 5.52 -35.13
N ARG A 206 12.65 5.89 -34.09
CA ARG A 206 13.43 7.13 -34.06
C ARG A 206 14.76 6.95 -33.35
N THR A 207 15.72 7.80 -33.66
CA THR A 207 17.02 7.79 -32.98
C THR A 207 16.92 8.44 -31.60
N ILE A 208 17.39 7.73 -30.56
CA ILE A 208 17.52 8.25 -29.19
C ILE A 208 18.97 8.06 -28.74
N GLY A 209 19.66 9.17 -28.50
CA GLY A 209 21.12 9.14 -28.35
C GLY A 209 21.76 8.72 -29.67
N GLU A 210 22.48 7.60 -29.66
CA GLU A 210 23.18 7.05 -30.83
C GLU A 210 22.49 5.82 -31.43
N GLU A 211 21.32 5.43 -30.92
CA GLU A 211 20.63 4.19 -31.32
C GLU A 211 19.27 4.43 -31.96
N LEU A 212 18.97 3.64 -33.00
CA LEU A 212 17.62 3.55 -33.55
C LEU A 212 16.73 2.74 -32.59
N CYS A 213 15.61 3.31 -32.19
CA CYS A 213 14.71 2.71 -31.21
C CYS A 213 13.29 2.54 -31.77
N ASP A 214 12.65 1.42 -31.47
CA ASP A 214 11.22 1.23 -31.64
C ASP A 214 10.45 1.84 -30.47
N GLY A 215 9.37 2.55 -30.76
CA GLY A 215 8.47 3.09 -29.74
C GLY A 215 7.29 2.14 -29.53
N VAL A 216 6.96 1.81 -28.28
CA VAL A 216 5.75 1.05 -27.93
C VAL A 216 4.95 1.88 -26.94
N ARG A 217 3.70 2.21 -27.30
CA ARG A 217 2.82 3.06 -26.51
C ARG A 217 1.66 2.27 -25.93
N TYR A 218 1.39 2.52 -24.65
CA TYR A 218 0.28 2.00 -23.86
C TYR A 218 -0.61 3.15 -23.40
N ARG A 219 -1.93 2.93 -23.35
CA ARG A 219 -2.90 3.93 -22.91
C ARG A 219 -3.62 3.50 -21.64
N PHE A 220 -3.69 4.40 -20.66
CA PHE A 220 -4.36 4.22 -19.37
C PHE A 220 -5.36 5.35 -19.17
N GLY A 221 -6.62 5.09 -19.44
CA GLY A 221 -7.69 6.06 -19.48
C GLY A 221 -7.42 7.08 -20.58
N ASP A 222 -7.21 8.31 -20.15
CA ASP A 222 -6.85 9.39 -21.04
C ASP A 222 -5.31 9.55 -21.17
N ASP A 223 -4.50 8.90 -20.32
CA ASP A 223 -3.05 9.09 -20.22
C ASP A 223 -2.23 8.11 -21.07
N ASP A 224 -1.04 8.52 -21.52
CA ASP A 224 -0.13 7.72 -22.36
C ASP A 224 1.21 7.39 -21.67
N VAL A 225 1.66 6.13 -21.80
CA VAL A 225 3.02 5.68 -21.46
C VAL A 225 3.72 5.15 -22.71
N THR A 226 4.95 5.58 -22.97
CA THR A 226 5.73 5.14 -24.14
C THR A 226 7.12 4.64 -23.75
N LEU A 227 7.43 3.42 -24.16
CA LEU A 227 8.75 2.81 -24.09
C LEU A 227 9.49 2.99 -25.41
N TRP A 228 10.76 3.39 -25.37
CA TRP A 228 11.63 3.45 -26.54
C TRP A 228 12.80 2.49 -26.39
N ILE A 229 12.83 1.48 -27.24
CA ILE A 229 13.64 0.26 -27.09
C ILE A 229 14.63 0.16 -28.24
N SER A 230 15.93 0.02 -27.94
CA SER A 230 16.99 -0.10 -28.95
C SER A 230 16.79 -1.32 -29.85
N GLN A 231 16.80 -1.09 -31.17
CA GLN A 231 16.71 -2.15 -32.18
C GLN A 231 17.97 -3.01 -32.27
N GLN A 232 19.09 -2.57 -31.72
CA GLN A 232 20.33 -3.34 -31.76
C GLN A 232 20.58 -4.08 -30.45
N ARG A 233 20.45 -3.36 -29.33
CA ARG A 233 20.84 -3.87 -28.00
C ARG A 233 19.66 -4.27 -27.13
N ARG A 234 18.42 -4.03 -27.57
CA ARG A 234 17.20 -4.27 -26.77
C ARG A 234 17.19 -3.53 -25.43
N LEU A 235 17.95 -2.44 -25.32
CA LEU A 235 17.96 -1.58 -24.14
C LEU A 235 16.78 -0.60 -24.18
N LEU A 236 16.11 -0.43 -23.05
CA LEU A 236 15.25 0.72 -22.83
C LEU A 236 16.10 2.00 -22.82
N ARG A 237 15.90 2.88 -23.79
CA ARG A 237 16.64 4.15 -23.93
C ARG A 237 15.83 5.35 -23.44
N ARG A 238 14.50 5.24 -23.48
CA ARG A 238 13.62 6.28 -22.96
C ARG A 238 12.29 5.74 -22.50
N LEU A 239 11.83 6.21 -21.34
CA LEU A 239 10.45 6.11 -20.87
C LEU A 239 9.80 7.50 -20.97
N GLN A 240 8.61 7.60 -21.53
CA GLN A 240 7.83 8.84 -21.57
C GLN A 240 6.45 8.60 -20.97
N VAL A 241 5.99 9.60 -20.24
CA VAL A 241 4.76 9.56 -19.49
C VAL A 241 4.05 10.89 -19.71
N ALA A 242 2.84 10.87 -20.28
CA ALA A 242 2.08 12.06 -20.64
C ALA A 242 0.66 11.95 -20.09
N PRO A 243 0.36 12.59 -18.95
CA PRO A 243 -1.00 12.64 -18.44
C PRO A 243 -1.84 13.62 -19.25
N SER A 244 -3.13 13.38 -19.25
CA SER A 244 -4.14 14.00 -20.13
C SER A 244 -5.12 14.89 -19.37
N LYS A 245 -5.25 14.67 -18.06
CA LYS A 245 -5.99 15.51 -17.13
C LYS A 245 -5.07 15.86 -15.97
N VAL A 246 -4.50 17.06 -16.01
CA VAL A 246 -3.85 17.60 -14.83
C VAL A 246 -4.91 18.26 -13.93
N ASP A 247 -4.89 17.92 -12.64
CA ASP A 247 -5.69 18.62 -11.64
C ASP A 247 -5.34 20.12 -11.68
N PRO A 248 -6.32 21.02 -11.88
CA PRO A 248 -6.07 22.47 -11.91
C PRO A 248 -5.56 23.04 -10.57
N SER A 249 -5.56 22.25 -9.49
CA SER A 249 -4.99 22.58 -8.18
C SER A 249 -3.58 22.00 -7.92
N ALA A 250 -3.09 21.11 -8.78
CA ALA A 250 -1.72 20.58 -8.77
C ALA A 250 -0.83 21.30 -9.79
N SER A 251 0.50 21.20 -9.67
CA SER A 251 1.39 21.71 -10.72
C SER A 251 1.13 20.97 -12.04
N ALA A 252 1.00 21.69 -13.17
CA ALA A 252 0.56 21.05 -14.41
C ALA A 252 1.68 20.20 -15.04
N ILE A 253 1.79 18.94 -14.64
CA ILE A 253 2.70 17.98 -15.27
C ILE A 253 2.18 17.71 -16.68
N GLU A 254 2.88 18.17 -17.70
CA GLU A 254 2.51 17.88 -19.09
C GLU A 254 3.18 16.60 -19.58
N ARG A 255 4.44 16.36 -19.14
CA ARG A 255 5.20 15.20 -19.56
C ARG A 255 6.40 14.93 -18.66
N ILE A 256 6.59 13.66 -18.29
CA ILE A 256 7.81 13.14 -17.68
C ILE A 256 8.57 12.33 -18.74
N THR A 257 9.87 12.56 -18.89
CA THR A 257 10.74 11.83 -19.82
C THR A 257 12.01 11.37 -19.12
N ILE A 258 12.21 10.07 -19.04
CA ILE A 258 13.44 9.47 -18.51
C ILE A 258 14.29 8.99 -19.66
N ASN A 259 15.55 9.43 -19.68
CA ASN A 259 16.52 8.98 -20.65
C ASN A 259 17.57 8.12 -19.94
N PHE A 260 17.67 6.86 -20.33
CA PHE A 260 18.68 5.93 -19.86
C PHE A 260 19.90 6.06 -20.77
N ARG A 261 20.77 7.04 -20.50
CA ARG A 261 21.81 7.51 -21.43
C ARG A 261 23.00 6.56 -21.50
N ASP A 262 23.46 6.12 -20.34
CA ASP A 262 24.66 5.31 -20.19
C ASP A 262 24.29 3.83 -19.93
N ALA A 263 23.06 3.44 -20.30
CA ALA A 263 22.55 2.08 -20.18
C ALA A 263 23.41 1.09 -20.98
N GLU A 264 23.92 0.09 -20.27
CA GLU A 264 24.81 -0.93 -20.78
C GLU A 264 24.57 -2.26 -20.05
N PHE A 265 24.41 -3.34 -20.83
CA PHE A 265 24.42 -4.71 -20.31
C PHE A 265 25.83 -5.23 -20.17
N ASP A 266 26.05 -6.08 -19.19
CA ASP A 266 27.31 -6.78 -18.94
C ASP A 266 28.50 -5.82 -18.75
N ALA A 267 28.24 -4.61 -18.24
CA ALA A 267 29.27 -3.64 -17.90
C ALA A 267 30.25 -4.21 -16.86
N GLU A 268 31.55 -3.92 -17.03
CA GLU A 268 32.54 -4.20 -15.99
C GLU A 268 32.39 -3.19 -14.84
N ILE A 269 32.08 -3.70 -13.64
CA ILE A 269 31.85 -2.91 -12.43
C ILE A 269 32.77 -3.41 -11.33
N GLU A 270 33.63 -2.53 -10.81
CA GLU A 270 34.52 -2.85 -9.71
C GLU A 270 33.72 -3.13 -8.42
N VAL A 271 34.09 -4.20 -7.70
CA VAL A 271 33.38 -4.67 -6.50
C VAL A 271 33.28 -3.61 -5.41
N GLY A 272 34.31 -2.77 -5.26
CA GLY A 272 34.32 -1.68 -4.27
C GLY A 272 33.25 -0.61 -4.49
N ARG A 273 32.64 -0.53 -5.69
CA ARG A 273 31.55 0.43 -5.96
C ARG A 273 30.24 0.11 -5.27
N PHE A 274 30.12 -1.11 -4.75
CA PHE A 274 28.94 -1.59 -4.02
C PHE A 274 29.07 -1.42 -2.50
N GLN A 275 30.23 -0.97 -2.00
CA GLN A 275 30.48 -0.79 -0.58
C GLN A 275 30.08 0.62 -0.15
N TRP A 276 29.39 0.72 0.98
CA TRP A 276 29.17 2.01 1.66
C TRP A 276 30.43 2.42 2.43
N ASP A 277 30.98 3.60 2.11
CA ASP A 277 32.12 4.16 2.84
C ASP A 277 31.62 4.92 4.07
N ARG A 278 31.58 4.24 5.22
CA ARG A 278 31.07 4.82 6.48
C ARG A 278 31.92 6.02 6.88
N THR A 279 31.29 7.19 6.98
CA THR A 279 31.96 8.40 7.46
C THR A 279 32.06 8.43 8.98
N GLY A 280 31.21 7.67 9.67
CA GLY A 280 31.10 7.63 11.13
C GLY A 280 30.22 8.73 11.72
N ALA A 281 29.61 9.56 10.86
CA ALA A 281 28.67 10.61 11.24
C ALA A 281 27.20 10.18 11.07
N GLU A 282 26.94 8.97 10.59
CA GLU A 282 25.60 8.44 10.34
C GLU A 282 24.94 7.89 11.60
N THR A 283 23.62 8.11 11.71
CA THR A 283 22.77 7.46 12.72
C THR A 283 22.31 6.12 12.16
N VAL A 284 22.92 5.02 12.60
CA VAL A 284 22.49 3.69 12.13
C VAL A 284 21.14 3.36 12.74
N VAL A 285 20.18 2.97 11.91
CA VAL A 285 18.81 2.67 12.33
C VAL A 285 18.35 1.31 11.82
N GLU A 286 17.49 0.64 12.60
CA GLU A 286 16.83 -0.60 12.18
C GLU A 286 15.70 -0.35 11.17
N ARG A 287 15.13 0.86 11.17
CA ARG A 287 14.10 1.35 10.27
C ARG A 287 14.23 2.86 10.14
N VAL A 288 13.94 3.42 8.98
CA VAL A 288 14.05 4.88 8.80
C VAL A 288 12.86 5.55 9.45
N VAL A 289 13.15 6.50 10.32
CA VAL A 289 12.14 7.31 10.98
C VAL A 289 12.02 8.62 10.22
N ARG A 290 10.82 8.90 9.69
CA ARG A 290 10.51 10.21 9.09
C ARG A 290 9.98 11.16 10.15
N PRO A 291 10.33 12.46 10.10
CA PRO A 291 9.80 13.45 11.05
C PRO A 291 8.28 13.51 11.07
N THR A 292 7.62 13.39 9.91
CA THR A 292 6.16 13.46 9.76
C THR A 292 5.47 12.09 9.71
N GLY A 293 6.22 10.99 9.86
CA GLY A 293 5.72 9.65 9.55
C GLY A 293 5.24 9.54 8.10
N ASP A 294 4.13 8.83 7.87
CA ASP A 294 3.52 8.64 6.54
C ASP A 294 2.44 9.66 6.20
N LEU A 295 2.21 10.64 7.08
CA LEU A 295 1.13 11.63 6.93
C LEU A 295 1.35 12.54 5.71
N THR A 296 2.60 12.69 5.28
CA THR A 296 2.97 13.48 4.12
C THR A 296 3.29 12.57 2.95
N VAL A 297 2.42 12.57 1.94
CA VAL A 297 2.68 11.92 0.65
C VAL A 297 3.39 12.92 -0.25
N GLY A 298 4.66 12.62 -0.61
CA GLY A 298 5.49 13.46 -1.48
C GLY A 298 6.84 13.78 -0.84
N GLU A 299 7.73 14.39 -1.63
CA GLU A 299 9.08 14.71 -1.16
C GLU A 299 9.08 15.77 -0.04
N PRO A 300 10.01 15.66 0.92
CA PRO A 300 10.19 16.69 1.92
C PRO A 300 10.63 18.00 1.24
N GLY A 301 10.16 19.16 1.73
CA GLY A 301 10.63 20.43 1.20
C GLY A 301 12.15 20.57 1.35
N LYS A 302 12.81 21.31 0.45
CA LYS A 302 14.28 21.34 0.31
C LYS A 302 15.08 21.74 1.56
N LEU A 303 14.41 22.37 2.52
CA LEU A 303 14.99 22.73 3.81
C LEU A 303 14.91 21.63 4.87
N VAL A 304 14.09 20.60 4.70
CA VAL A 304 13.99 19.51 5.68
C VAL A 304 15.36 18.85 5.88
N GLY A 305 15.72 18.65 7.14
CA GLY A 305 17.05 18.16 7.55
C GLY A 305 18.12 19.25 7.61
N LYS A 306 17.85 20.47 7.14
CA LYS A 306 18.78 21.62 7.20
C LYS A 306 18.43 22.56 8.36
N PRO A 307 19.40 23.35 8.84
CA PRO A 307 19.13 24.44 9.77
C PRO A 307 18.15 25.44 9.18
N MET A 308 17.17 25.88 9.97
CA MET A 308 16.26 26.95 9.58
C MET A 308 17.04 28.27 9.39
N PRO A 309 16.90 28.98 8.24
CA PRO A 309 17.48 30.30 8.07
C PRO A 309 17.05 31.25 9.20
N ASN A 310 18.00 32.00 9.75
CA ASN A 310 17.68 32.90 10.85
C ASN A 310 16.90 34.13 10.33
N LEU A 311 15.62 34.22 10.69
CA LEU A 311 14.74 35.33 10.34
C LEU A 311 14.48 36.20 11.57
N SER A 312 14.76 37.49 11.45
CA SER A 312 14.34 38.49 12.44
C SER A 312 12.86 38.85 12.26
N PHE A 313 12.12 38.92 13.35
CA PHE A 313 10.74 39.40 13.37
C PHE A 313 10.47 40.37 14.53
N LEU A 314 9.46 41.20 14.34
CA LEU A 314 8.91 42.10 15.36
C LEU A 314 7.58 41.57 15.82
N HIS A 315 7.41 41.48 17.13
CA HIS A 315 6.09 41.46 17.73
C HIS A 315 5.45 42.83 17.57
N PHE A 316 4.12 42.86 17.50
CA PHE A 316 3.40 44.12 17.33
C PHE A 316 3.34 45.00 18.60
N ASP A 317 3.89 44.52 19.72
CA ASP A 317 4.23 45.35 20.88
C ASP A 317 5.57 46.12 20.71
N GLY A 318 6.28 45.88 19.60
CA GLY A 318 7.55 46.50 19.25
C GLY A 318 8.79 45.74 19.72
N SER A 319 8.62 44.62 20.44
CA SER A 319 9.73 43.75 20.78
C SER A 319 10.25 43.01 19.55
N ARG A 320 11.57 42.88 19.47
CA ARG A 320 12.26 42.18 18.38
C ARG A 320 12.74 40.83 18.88
N ALA A 321 12.53 39.80 18.06
CA ALA A 321 13.04 38.46 18.27
C ALA A 321 13.55 37.90 16.93
N ASP A 322 14.18 36.74 16.99
CA ASP A 322 14.61 36.00 15.81
C ASP A 322 14.37 34.50 16.03
N ILE A 323 14.39 33.72 14.95
CA ILE A 323 14.11 32.28 15.04
C ILE A 323 15.15 31.56 15.91
N GLU A 324 16.40 32.00 15.87
CA GLU A 324 17.47 31.42 16.68
C GLU A 324 17.24 31.58 18.20
N SER A 325 16.62 32.68 18.62
CA SER A 325 16.24 32.93 20.01
C SER A 325 15.18 31.95 20.55
N LEU A 326 14.52 31.19 19.67
CA LEU A 326 13.54 30.16 20.01
C LEU A 326 14.13 28.74 20.07
N ARG A 327 15.45 28.58 19.90
CA ARG A 327 16.14 27.29 20.09
C ARG A 327 15.80 26.65 21.44
N GLY A 328 15.78 25.33 21.47
CA GLY A 328 15.33 24.56 22.64
C GLY A 328 13.83 24.32 22.70
N LYS A 329 13.05 24.86 21.75
CA LYS A 329 11.61 24.62 21.60
C LYS A 329 11.30 24.13 20.20
N PHE A 330 10.19 23.40 20.05
CA PHE A 330 9.58 23.21 18.75
C PHE A 330 8.93 24.51 18.29
N VAL A 331 9.14 24.89 17.03
CA VAL A 331 8.59 26.12 16.46
C VAL A 331 7.75 25.77 15.25
N VAL A 332 6.43 25.99 15.34
CA VAL A 332 5.47 25.83 14.25
C VAL A 332 5.22 27.21 13.65
N ILE A 333 5.66 27.42 12.42
CA ILE A 333 5.65 28.71 11.73
C ILE A 333 4.62 28.68 10.62
N ASP A 334 3.70 29.64 10.58
CA ASP A 334 2.85 29.90 9.42
C ASP A 334 3.18 31.27 8.83
N MET A 335 3.66 31.29 7.58
CA MET A 335 4.00 32.49 6.85
C MET A 335 2.84 32.92 5.94
N TRP A 336 2.36 34.14 6.13
CA TRP A 336 1.13 34.62 5.52
C TRP A 336 1.16 36.11 5.17
N ALA A 337 0.20 36.60 4.40
CA ALA A 337 0.02 38.02 4.09
C ALA A 337 -1.46 38.40 3.95
N THR A 338 -1.79 39.68 4.15
CA THR A 338 -3.19 40.17 4.13
C THR A 338 -3.89 39.98 2.78
N PHE A 339 -3.14 40.00 1.67
CA PHE A 339 -3.66 39.78 0.32
C PHE A 339 -3.79 38.29 -0.07
N CYS A 340 -3.33 37.37 0.79
CA CYS A 340 -3.27 35.95 0.50
C CYS A 340 -4.62 35.26 0.71
N GLN A 341 -5.34 35.03 -0.38
CA GLN A 341 -6.65 34.35 -0.32
C GLN A 341 -6.58 32.91 0.24
N PRO A 342 -5.56 32.07 -0.07
CA PRO A 342 -5.45 30.75 0.56
C PRO A 342 -5.19 30.83 2.07
N CYS A 343 -4.46 31.84 2.54
CA CYS A 343 -4.15 32.04 3.96
C CYS A 343 -5.42 32.26 4.81
N ARG A 344 -6.45 32.92 4.24
CA ARG A 344 -7.76 33.09 4.88
C ARG A 344 -8.40 31.76 5.30
N ARG A 345 -8.11 30.66 4.60
CA ARG A 345 -8.62 29.33 4.93
C ARG A 345 -7.75 28.58 5.93
N GLY A 346 -6.43 28.75 5.87
CA GLY A 346 -5.48 28.01 6.71
C GLY A 346 -5.28 28.58 8.11
N LEU A 347 -5.21 29.92 8.22
CA LEU A 347 -4.90 30.60 9.49
C LEU A 347 -5.91 30.32 10.63
N PRO A 348 -7.23 30.21 10.40
CA PRO A 348 -8.17 29.83 11.46
C PRO A 348 -7.83 28.47 12.09
N SER A 349 -7.47 27.48 11.27
CA SER A 349 -7.08 26.16 11.77
C SER A 349 -5.73 26.18 12.48
N PHE A 350 -4.78 26.99 12.01
CA PHE A 350 -3.51 27.22 12.71
C PHE A 350 -3.73 27.84 14.10
N ALA A 351 -4.67 28.78 14.22
CA ALA A 351 -5.04 29.39 15.51
C ALA A 351 -5.70 28.38 16.45
N ALA A 352 -6.65 27.60 15.95
CA ALA A 352 -7.28 26.53 16.72
C ALA A 352 -6.26 25.46 17.17
N LEU A 353 -5.24 25.19 16.34
CA LEU A 353 -4.18 24.26 16.70
C LEU A 353 -3.30 24.80 17.82
N ARG A 354 -2.85 26.06 17.74
CA ARG A 354 -2.11 26.72 18.83
C ARG A 354 -2.83 26.55 20.17
N ASP A 355 -4.14 26.75 20.21
CA ASP A 355 -4.92 26.70 21.45
C ASP A 355 -4.86 25.32 22.12
N GLN A 356 -4.75 24.25 21.33
CA GLN A 356 -4.58 22.88 21.82
C GLN A 356 -3.22 22.64 22.48
N TYR A 357 -2.21 23.46 22.17
CA TYR A 357 -0.86 23.39 22.75
C TYR A 357 -0.57 24.51 23.75
N SER A 358 -1.60 25.25 24.20
CA SER A 358 -1.42 26.40 25.09
C SER A 358 -0.88 26.04 26.48
N ASP A 359 -0.94 24.77 26.86
CA ASP A 359 -0.40 24.20 28.09
C ASP A 359 1.03 23.65 27.95
N ARG A 360 1.61 23.66 26.74
CA ARG A 360 2.96 23.20 26.46
C ARG A 360 3.96 24.34 26.30
N ASP A 361 4.88 24.44 27.25
CA ASP A 361 5.93 25.47 27.24
C ASP A 361 7.06 25.19 26.22
N ASP A 362 7.13 23.97 25.71
CA ASP A 362 8.17 23.50 24.78
C ASP A 362 7.78 23.63 23.30
N VAL A 363 6.58 24.15 23.00
CA VAL A 363 6.08 24.40 21.64
C VAL A 363 5.74 25.89 21.48
N VAL A 364 6.12 26.47 20.33
CA VAL A 364 5.83 27.87 19.98
C VAL A 364 5.16 27.92 18.62
N PHE A 365 3.99 28.55 18.56
CA PHE A 365 3.30 28.86 17.31
C PHE A 365 3.58 30.30 16.89
N LEU A 366 4.05 30.48 15.65
CA LEU A 366 4.49 31.76 15.10
C LEU A 366 3.82 32.06 13.77
N ALA A 367 2.86 33.00 13.76
CA ALA A 367 2.25 33.49 12.53
C ALA A 367 3.05 34.69 12.00
N LEU A 368 3.96 34.44 11.05
CA LEU A 368 4.84 35.44 10.44
C LEU A 368 4.13 36.16 9.29
N ASN A 369 3.81 37.43 9.53
CA ASN A 369 3.29 38.32 8.50
C ASN A 369 4.41 38.78 7.55
N LEU A 370 4.22 38.53 6.26
CA LEU A 370 5.12 38.88 5.16
C LEU A 370 4.62 40.09 4.35
N ASP A 371 3.64 40.86 4.85
CA ASP A 371 3.22 42.07 4.16
C ASP A 371 4.35 43.11 4.11
N ASP A 372 4.33 43.91 3.04
CA ASP A 372 5.17 45.10 2.94
C ASP A 372 5.01 45.99 4.19
N PRO A 373 6.10 46.57 4.73
CA PRO A 373 6.02 47.44 5.91
C PRO A 373 5.03 48.61 5.81
N ARG A 374 4.67 49.03 4.58
CA ARG A 374 3.63 50.04 4.30
C ARG A 374 2.23 49.58 4.73
N VAL A 375 1.97 48.27 4.81
CA VAL A 375 0.75 47.74 5.40
C VAL A 375 0.82 47.94 6.91
N THR A 376 -0.01 48.82 7.43
CA THR A 376 0.01 49.22 8.84
C THR A 376 -0.50 48.09 9.74
N ARG A 377 -0.12 48.13 11.03
CA ARG A 377 -0.68 47.24 12.06
C ARG A 377 -2.20 47.20 12.06
N SER A 378 -2.84 48.35 11.91
CA SER A 378 -4.30 48.45 11.93
C SER A 378 -4.94 47.69 10.77
N GLN A 379 -4.29 47.65 9.61
CA GLN A 379 -4.79 46.92 8.44
C GLN A 379 -4.66 45.41 8.66
N VAL A 380 -3.50 44.94 9.13
CA VAL A 380 -3.30 43.51 9.47
C VAL A 380 -4.31 43.04 10.52
N MET A 381 -4.50 43.81 11.60
CA MET A 381 -5.48 43.52 12.63
C MET A 381 -6.91 43.44 12.08
N SER A 382 -7.29 44.39 11.22
CA SER A 382 -8.62 44.40 10.60
C SER A 382 -8.86 43.15 9.76
N THR A 383 -7.86 42.68 9.02
CA THR A 383 -7.96 41.46 8.22
C THR A 383 -8.14 40.21 9.08
N LEU A 384 -7.40 40.09 10.18
CA LEU A 384 -7.54 38.93 11.07
C LEU A 384 -8.89 38.88 11.77
N VAL A 385 -9.42 40.04 12.18
CA VAL A 385 -10.78 40.13 12.71
C VAL A 385 -11.81 39.70 11.65
N GLU A 386 -11.64 40.12 10.39
CA GLU A 386 -12.50 39.66 9.29
C GLU A 386 -12.41 38.14 9.07
N TRP A 387 -11.23 37.56 9.26
CA TRP A 387 -10.99 36.13 9.08
C TRP A 387 -11.32 35.29 10.31
N GLY A 388 -11.70 35.92 11.43
CA GLY A 388 -12.00 35.23 12.69
C GLY A 388 -10.79 34.58 13.34
N VAL A 389 -9.60 35.18 13.17
CA VAL A 389 -8.32 34.64 13.65
C VAL A 389 -7.83 35.45 14.86
N ASP A 390 -7.56 34.78 15.97
CA ASP A 390 -6.95 35.37 17.16
C ASP A 390 -5.56 34.78 17.41
N LEU A 391 -4.51 35.45 16.92
CA LEU A 391 -3.11 35.01 17.01
C LEU A 391 -2.17 36.12 17.51
N PRO A 392 -1.15 35.83 18.34
CA PRO A 392 -0.11 36.78 18.67
C PRO A 392 0.63 37.17 17.40
N LEU A 393 0.65 38.46 17.12
CA LEU A 393 1.12 38.94 15.83
C LEU A 393 2.64 39.08 15.80
N THR A 394 3.21 38.64 14.69
CA THR A 394 4.62 38.84 14.37
C THR A 394 4.79 39.22 12.90
N ARG A 395 5.77 40.06 12.60
CA ARG A 395 6.10 40.52 11.25
C ARG A 395 7.59 40.42 11.00
N VAL A 396 7.99 39.91 9.84
CA VAL A 396 9.41 39.85 9.46
C VAL A 396 10.00 41.27 9.31
N VAL A 397 11.19 41.50 9.86
CA VAL A 397 11.84 42.83 9.90
C VAL A 397 12.41 43.24 8.55
N ASP A 398 12.97 42.28 7.82
CA ASP A 398 13.58 42.53 6.53
C ASP A 398 12.50 42.54 5.44
N ALA A 399 12.23 43.72 4.88
CA ALA A 399 11.20 43.99 3.89
C ALA A 399 11.46 43.33 2.51
N ASP A 400 12.52 42.55 2.38
CA ASP A 400 12.83 41.80 1.17
C ASP A 400 12.17 40.42 1.20
N ILE A 401 10.87 40.39 0.88
CA ILE A 401 10.08 39.15 0.75
C ILE A 401 10.73 38.19 -0.25
N LYS A 402 11.40 38.73 -1.28
CA LYS A 402 12.12 37.93 -2.28
C LYS A 402 13.32 37.24 -1.65
N GLY A 403 14.07 37.95 -0.81
CA GLY A 403 15.15 37.38 0.01
C GLY A 403 14.67 36.29 0.97
N VAL A 404 13.51 36.46 1.61
CA VAL A 404 12.91 35.44 2.48
C VAL A 404 12.54 34.18 1.69
N PHE A 405 11.92 34.33 0.51
CA PHE A 405 11.58 33.20 -0.37
C PHE A 405 12.82 32.48 -0.90
N GLU A 406 13.87 33.21 -1.25
CA GLU A 406 15.15 32.64 -1.69
C GLU A 406 15.85 31.87 -0.56
N GLN A 407 15.91 32.43 0.66
CA GLN A 407 16.49 31.77 1.83
C GLN A 407 15.74 30.50 2.23
N LEU A 408 14.41 30.52 2.10
CA LEU A 408 13.55 29.40 2.44
C LEU A 408 13.36 28.39 1.30
N GLU A 409 13.88 28.70 0.11
CA GLU A 409 13.70 27.93 -1.12
C GLU A 409 12.21 27.64 -1.43
N VAL A 410 11.33 28.62 -1.17
CA VAL A 410 9.88 28.54 -1.42
C VAL A 410 9.45 29.56 -2.48
N GLU A 411 8.33 29.29 -3.15
CA GLU A 411 7.90 30.09 -4.31
C GLU A 411 6.55 30.78 -4.12
N ALA A 412 5.80 30.44 -3.05
CA ALA A 412 4.46 30.96 -2.79
C ALA A 412 4.12 30.96 -1.31
N ILE A 413 3.00 31.61 -0.95
CA ILE A 413 2.40 31.60 0.40
C ILE A 413 0.95 31.07 0.34
N PRO A 414 0.43 30.48 1.44
CA PRO A 414 1.08 30.31 2.75
C PRO A 414 2.19 29.27 2.73
N VAL A 415 3.09 29.36 3.71
CA VAL A 415 4.10 28.32 3.97
C VAL A 415 4.05 27.95 5.45
N THR A 416 3.85 26.68 5.72
CA THR A 416 3.95 26.12 7.07
C THR A 416 5.30 25.43 7.23
N VAL A 417 6.04 25.75 8.28
CA VAL A 417 7.33 25.16 8.61
C VAL A 417 7.31 24.67 10.06
N ILE A 418 7.84 23.49 10.33
CA ILE A 418 8.07 23.03 11.70
C ILE A 418 9.56 22.86 11.92
N VAL A 419 10.07 23.49 12.97
CA VAL A 419 11.48 23.47 13.37
C VAL A 419 11.58 22.77 14.73
N ASP A 420 12.56 21.91 14.89
CA ASP A 420 12.81 21.22 16.15
C ASP A 420 13.65 22.06 17.15
N PRO A 421 13.81 21.59 18.40
CA PRO A 421 14.63 22.28 19.41
C PRO A 421 16.09 22.51 19.02
N GLY A 422 16.65 21.71 18.11
CA GLY A 422 17.99 21.87 17.56
C GLY A 422 18.10 23.00 16.52
N GLY A 423 16.98 23.52 16.05
CA GLY A 423 16.89 24.49 14.97
C GLY A 423 16.87 23.86 13.57
N ILE A 424 16.62 22.55 13.48
CA ILE A 424 16.54 21.81 12.22
C ILE A 424 15.10 21.79 11.72
N VAL A 425 14.91 22.04 10.43
CA VAL A 425 13.60 21.99 9.79
C VAL A 425 13.16 20.54 9.63
N ARG A 426 11.97 20.21 10.14
CA ARG A 426 11.36 18.87 10.09
C ARG A 426 10.18 18.76 9.15
N TYR A 427 9.57 19.89 8.82
CA TYR A 427 8.45 19.96 7.91
C TYR A 427 8.46 21.29 7.16
N VAL A 428 8.15 21.23 5.86
CA VAL A 428 7.88 22.40 5.03
C VAL A 428 6.72 22.08 4.13
N LYS A 429 5.72 22.95 4.09
CA LYS A 429 4.58 22.82 3.20
C LYS A 429 4.18 24.16 2.63
N VAL A 430 4.11 24.23 1.30
CA VAL A 430 3.61 25.39 0.57
C VAL A 430 2.14 25.18 0.21
N GLY A 431 1.32 26.20 0.43
CA GLY A 431 -0.11 26.23 0.13
C GLY A 431 -1.02 25.82 1.30
N ALA A 432 -2.30 26.19 1.19
CA ALA A 432 -3.35 25.86 2.16
C ALA A 432 -4.52 25.13 1.47
N HIS A 433 -4.23 23.92 0.98
CA HIS A 433 -5.27 23.02 0.48
C HIS A 433 -6.07 22.46 1.69
N PRO A 434 -7.41 22.30 1.61
CA PRO A 434 -8.23 21.83 2.73
C PRO A 434 -7.69 20.59 3.44
N LYS A 435 -7.32 19.56 2.68
CA LYS A 435 -6.69 18.33 3.23
C LYS A 435 -5.42 18.60 4.04
N THR A 436 -4.57 19.52 3.58
CA THR A 436 -3.33 19.89 4.30
C THR A 436 -3.63 20.59 5.60
N VAL A 437 -4.67 21.41 5.62
CA VAL A 437 -5.13 22.12 6.81
C VAL A 437 -5.72 21.14 7.84
N GLU A 438 -6.46 20.14 7.38
CA GLU A 438 -7.04 19.08 8.23
C GLU A 438 -5.95 18.18 8.86
N GLN A 439 -4.87 17.87 8.14
CA GLN A 439 -3.78 17.00 8.59
C GLN A 439 -2.75 17.69 9.49
N LEU A 440 -2.76 19.03 9.57
CA LEU A 440 -1.73 19.79 10.28
C LEU A 440 -1.55 19.37 11.76
N PRO A 441 -2.61 19.07 12.54
CA PRO A 441 -2.46 18.61 13.92
C PRO A 441 -1.66 17.30 14.02
N GLU A 442 -1.98 16.33 13.17
CA GLU A 442 -1.32 15.02 13.13
C GLU A 442 0.16 15.17 12.75
N VAL A 443 0.46 16.07 11.81
CA VAL A 443 1.83 16.37 11.39
C VAL A 443 2.63 17.00 12.52
N VAL A 444 2.04 17.93 13.29
CA VAL A 444 2.71 18.54 14.44
C VAL A 444 3.03 17.46 15.49
N GLU A 445 2.07 16.63 15.88
CA GLU A 445 2.31 15.52 16.82
C GLU A 445 3.38 14.53 16.33
N ALA A 446 3.37 14.20 15.05
CA ALA A 446 4.38 13.34 14.46
C ALA A 446 5.79 13.96 14.62
N VAL A 447 5.94 15.26 14.33
CA VAL A 447 7.23 15.95 14.49
C VAL A 447 7.65 16.07 15.96
N LEU A 448 6.71 16.32 16.87
CA LEU A 448 7.00 16.40 18.31
C LEU A 448 7.51 15.07 18.87
N SER A 449 6.93 13.95 18.44
CA SER A 449 7.35 12.59 18.84
C SER A 449 8.58 12.07 18.10
N TYR A 450 9.07 12.79 17.08
CA TYR A 450 10.15 12.33 16.22
C TYR A 450 11.45 11.97 16.97
N PRO A 451 11.95 12.77 17.93
CA PRO A 451 13.18 12.43 18.65
C PRO A 451 13.09 11.10 19.41
N GLU A 452 11.93 10.81 20.01
CA GLU A 452 11.69 9.56 20.74
C GLU A 452 11.65 8.37 19.77
N ARG A 453 10.88 8.49 18.68
CA ARG A 453 10.81 7.46 17.63
C ARG A 453 12.16 7.18 16.99
N LEU A 454 12.97 8.22 16.75
CA LEU A 454 14.32 8.08 16.21
C LEU A 454 15.25 7.38 17.21
N ALA A 455 15.19 7.76 18.49
CA ALA A 455 15.99 7.10 19.53
C ALA A 455 15.64 5.61 19.67
N GLU A 456 14.35 5.26 19.56
CA GLU A 456 13.89 3.87 19.57
C GLU A 456 14.43 3.07 18.38
N ALA A 457 14.46 3.67 17.18
CA ALA A 457 14.95 3.00 15.97
C ALA A 457 16.49 2.98 15.86
N THR A 458 17.21 3.76 16.68
CA THR A 458 18.66 3.89 16.59
C THR A 458 19.36 2.67 17.17
N ILE A 459 20.29 2.12 16.40
CA ILE A 459 21.14 1.01 16.80
C ILE A 459 22.31 1.54 17.64
N VAL A 460 22.30 1.24 18.94
CA VAL A 460 23.37 1.58 19.89
C VAL A 460 24.15 0.29 20.20
N ASP A 461 25.47 0.28 19.97
CA ASP A 461 26.43 -0.82 20.28
C ASP A 461 26.73 -1.89 19.21
N GLY A 462 26.71 -1.55 17.90
CA GLY A 462 27.23 -2.45 16.87
C GLY A 462 26.49 -3.80 16.75
N SER A 463 25.35 -3.92 17.42
CA SER A 463 24.33 -4.89 17.07
C SER A 463 23.75 -4.45 15.73
N HIS A 464 24.33 -4.91 14.63
CA HIS A 464 23.62 -4.97 13.34
C HIS A 464 22.14 -5.26 13.59
N ALA A 465 21.23 -4.60 12.86
CA ALA A 465 19.79 -4.85 12.90
C ALA A 465 19.62 -6.34 13.13
N VAL A 466 19.23 -6.71 14.35
CA VAL A 466 19.21 -8.13 14.71
C VAL A 466 18.17 -8.66 13.76
N PRO A 467 18.53 -9.51 12.77
CA PRO A 467 17.51 -10.13 11.93
C PRO A 467 16.48 -10.65 12.91
N LEU A 468 15.19 -10.32 12.74
CA LEU A 468 14.11 -10.82 13.60
C LEU A 468 14.42 -12.31 13.80
N ALA A 469 14.96 -12.64 14.98
CA ALA A 469 15.78 -13.84 15.06
C ALA A 469 14.88 -15.01 14.65
N GLU A 470 15.37 -15.89 13.77
CA GLU A 470 14.61 -17.08 13.39
C GLU A 470 14.02 -17.68 14.67
N ALA A 471 12.70 -17.80 14.68
CA ALA A 471 12.01 -18.08 15.92
C ALA A 471 12.51 -19.40 16.49
N LYS A 472 13.02 -19.34 17.72
CA LYS A 472 13.61 -20.51 18.35
C LYS A 472 12.50 -21.46 18.74
N ILE A 473 12.33 -22.53 17.97
CA ILE A 473 11.27 -23.52 18.19
C ILE A 473 11.30 -24.06 19.63
N ALA A 474 10.20 -23.83 20.34
CA ALA A 474 10.02 -24.24 21.72
C ALA A 474 9.96 -25.76 21.82
N LYS A 475 10.49 -26.33 22.91
CA LYS A 475 10.36 -27.77 23.17
C LYS A 475 8.89 -28.13 23.39
N PRO A 476 8.43 -29.34 22.96
CA PRO A 476 7.05 -29.77 23.20
C PRO A 476 6.64 -29.59 24.67
N SER A 477 5.46 -29.02 24.90
CA SER A 477 4.89 -28.82 26.24
C SER A 477 3.43 -29.26 26.29
N GLU A 478 2.88 -29.33 27.50
CA GLU A 478 1.45 -29.55 27.75
C GLU A 478 0.79 -28.25 28.21
N PRO A 479 -0.51 -28.06 27.97
CA PRO A 479 -1.24 -26.89 28.47
C PRO A 479 -1.36 -26.91 29.99
N ASN A 480 -1.46 -25.73 30.59
CA ASN A 480 -1.59 -25.57 32.04
C ASN A 480 -3.03 -25.80 32.51
N ARG A 481 -4.00 -25.25 31.78
CA ARG A 481 -5.44 -25.23 32.13
C ARG A 481 -6.22 -26.36 31.45
N TRP A 482 -5.76 -26.78 30.28
CA TRP A 482 -6.44 -27.79 29.45
C TRP A 482 -5.72 -29.14 29.44
N THR A 483 -6.48 -30.22 29.34
CA THR A 483 -5.98 -31.55 29.02
C THR A 483 -5.97 -31.70 27.51
N ARG A 484 -4.78 -31.91 26.93
CA ARG A 484 -4.59 -32.12 25.50
C ARG A 484 -4.55 -33.62 25.20
N THR A 485 -5.45 -34.06 24.32
CA THR A 485 -5.48 -35.44 23.82
C THR A 485 -5.29 -35.45 22.31
N ARG A 486 -4.23 -36.08 21.81
CA ARG A 486 -4.06 -36.24 20.36
C ARG A 486 -5.14 -37.18 19.82
N LEU A 487 -5.95 -36.68 18.88
CA LEU A 487 -7.00 -37.44 18.23
C LEU A 487 -6.42 -38.31 17.12
N TRP A 488 -5.66 -37.70 16.22
CA TRP A 488 -5.04 -38.36 15.08
C TRP A 488 -3.86 -37.54 14.54
N SER A 489 -3.04 -38.17 13.70
CA SER A 489 -1.93 -37.53 12.99
C SER A 489 -1.76 -38.20 11.63
N GLN A 490 -1.72 -37.39 10.58
CA GLN A 490 -1.64 -37.83 9.19
C GLN A 490 -0.33 -37.34 8.57
N GLN A 491 0.63 -38.25 8.40
CA GLN A 491 1.99 -37.91 7.95
C GLN A 491 2.20 -38.04 6.44
N SER A 492 1.23 -38.59 5.71
CA SER A 492 1.33 -38.78 4.25
C SER A 492 1.17 -37.49 3.44
N ILE A 493 0.83 -36.38 4.09
CA ILE A 493 0.61 -35.08 3.46
C ILE A 493 1.92 -34.30 3.50
N SER A 494 2.70 -34.40 2.42
CA SER A 494 3.90 -33.57 2.27
C SER A 494 3.52 -32.09 2.17
N GLY A 495 4.28 -31.25 2.90
CA GLY A 495 4.21 -29.80 2.79
C GLY A 495 2.84 -29.20 3.09
N ALA A 496 2.08 -29.82 4.01
CA ALA A 496 0.79 -29.30 4.45
C ALA A 496 0.91 -27.83 4.90
N GLY A 497 0.04 -26.98 4.37
CA GLY A 497 -0.02 -25.54 4.63
C GLY A 497 -1.38 -25.13 5.18
N ASN A 498 -2.01 -24.14 4.53
CA ASN A 498 -3.33 -23.60 4.88
C ASN A 498 -4.34 -24.71 5.21
N LEU A 499 -5.06 -24.54 6.33
CA LEU A 499 -6.04 -25.49 6.84
C LEU A 499 -7.42 -24.86 6.84
N LEU A 500 -8.40 -25.62 6.38
CA LEU A 500 -9.81 -25.26 6.45
C LEU A 500 -10.59 -26.40 7.08
N VAL A 501 -11.38 -26.10 8.10
CA VAL A 501 -12.29 -27.08 8.70
C VAL A 501 -13.72 -26.62 8.49
N VAL A 502 -14.53 -27.49 7.89
CA VAL A 502 -15.95 -27.22 7.62
C VAL A 502 -16.81 -28.40 8.05
N SER A 503 -18.04 -28.15 8.43
CA SER A 503 -19.04 -29.21 8.61
C SER A 503 -19.70 -29.55 7.28
N ASP A 504 -19.83 -30.86 7.03
CA ASP A 504 -20.66 -31.41 5.97
C ASP A 504 -22.17 -31.15 6.23
N ALA A 505 -23.03 -31.60 5.32
CA ALA A 505 -24.48 -31.45 5.48
C ALA A 505 -25.07 -32.19 6.70
N GLY A 506 -24.38 -33.23 7.19
CA GLY A 506 -24.74 -34.00 8.37
C GLY A 506 -24.14 -33.45 9.68
N GLY A 507 -23.34 -32.39 9.63
CA GLY A 507 -22.66 -31.79 10.77
C GLY A 507 -21.31 -32.42 11.11
N SER A 508 -20.84 -33.43 10.36
CA SER A 508 -19.53 -34.04 10.58
C SER A 508 -18.43 -33.13 10.03
N PRO A 509 -17.32 -32.91 10.75
CA PRO A 509 -16.25 -32.06 10.27
C PRO A 509 -15.43 -32.76 9.19
N ARG A 510 -15.09 -31.99 8.16
CA ARG A 510 -14.14 -32.32 7.09
C ARG A 510 -12.97 -31.35 7.22
N VAL A 511 -11.76 -31.89 7.20
CA VAL A 511 -10.53 -31.11 7.27
C VAL A 511 -9.90 -31.08 5.89
N PHE A 512 -9.66 -29.88 5.37
CA PHE A 512 -8.96 -29.65 4.13
C PHE A 512 -7.59 -29.06 4.42
N ALA A 513 -6.58 -29.56 3.73
CA ALA A 513 -5.22 -29.05 3.80
C ALA A 513 -4.68 -28.83 2.39
N ILE A 514 -4.12 -27.65 2.13
CA ILE A 514 -3.27 -27.46 0.96
C ILE A 514 -2.02 -28.34 1.16
N ALA A 515 -1.70 -29.17 0.17
CA ALA A 515 -0.52 -30.04 0.17
C ALA A 515 0.52 -29.56 -0.85
N SER A 516 1.69 -30.20 -0.93
CA SER A 516 2.68 -29.88 -1.98
C SER A 516 2.09 -29.99 -3.39
N GLY A 517 2.43 -29.02 -4.25
CA GLY A 517 1.78 -28.83 -5.56
C GLY A 517 0.41 -28.14 -5.43
N PRO A 518 -0.25 -27.80 -6.55
CA PRO A 518 -1.60 -27.21 -6.52
C PRO A 518 -2.67 -28.28 -6.20
N SER A 519 -2.61 -28.87 -5.00
CA SER A 519 -3.54 -29.92 -4.58
C SER A 519 -4.09 -29.70 -3.17
N ILE A 520 -5.33 -30.16 -2.98
CA ILE A 520 -6.04 -30.10 -1.70
C ILE A 520 -6.28 -31.52 -1.23
N VAL A 521 -5.88 -31.81 0.01
CA VAL A 521 -6.14 -33.07 0.67
C VAL A 521 -7.35 -32.92 1.57
N GLU A 522 -8.30 -33.83 1.43
CA GLU A 522 -9.47 -33.94 2.28
C GLU A 522 -9.33 -35.10 3.28
N LEU A 523 -9.55 -34.80 4.55
CA LEU A 523 -9.56 -35.75 5.65
C LEU A 523 -10.94 -35.78 6.32
N ASP A 524 -11.34 -36.97 6.77
CA ASP A 524 -12.52 -37.14 7.61
C ASP A 524 -12.25 -36.71 9.07
N ALA A 525 -13.28 -36.79 9.91
CA ALA A 525 -13.21 -36.48 11.33
C ALA A 525 -12.16 -37.32 12.09
N GLN A 526 -11.79 -38.48 11.57
CA GLN A 526 -10.80 -39.40 12.15
C GLN A 526 -9.39 -39.21 11.55
N GLY A 527 -9.20 -38.23 10.67
CA GLY A 527 -7.92 -37.93 10.02
C GLY A 527 -7.54 -38.91 8.91
N GLN A 528 -8.49 -39.73 8.44
CA GLN A 528 -8.26 -40.62 7.30
C GLN A 528 -8.38 -39.85 6.00
N LEU A 529 -7.49 -40.16 5.06
CA LEU A 529 -7.51 -39.58 3.72
C LEU A 529 -8.79 -40.01 3.00
N VAL A 530 -9.67 -39.05 2.72
CA VAL A 530 -10.87 -39.25 1.91
C VAL A 530 -10.48 -39.19 0.44
N THR A 531 -9.84 -38.09 0.04
CA THR A 531 -9.43 -37.86 -1.34
C THR A 531 -8.33 -36.80 -1.43
N ARG A 532 -7.66 -36.77 -2.58
CA ARG A 532 -6.75 -35.69 -2.98
C ARG A 532 -7.31 -35.08 -4.25
N HIS A 533 -7.71 -33.82 -4.16
CA HIS A 533 -8.17 -33.03 -5.28
C HIS A 533 -6.96 -32.44 -6.01
N THR A 534 -6.82 -32.77 -7.28
CA THR A 534 -5.75 -32.30 -8.19
C THR A 534 -6.38 -31.57 -9.37
N ASP A 535 -5.55 -30.86 -10.14
CA ASP A 535 -5.97 -30.22 -11.40
C ASP A 535 -7.12 -29.20 -11.22
N LEU A 536 -7.25 -28.64 -10.01
CA LEU A 536 -8.24 -27.61 -9.69
C LEU A 536 -7.80 -26.23 -10.18
N VAL A 537 -6.49 -25.95 -10.10
CA VAL A 537 -5.89 -24.68 -10.52
C VAL A 537 -4.71 -24.96 -11.46
N PRO A 538 -4.23 -23.96 -12.22
CA PRO A 538 -3.08 -24.14 -13.11
C PRO A 538 -1.87 -24.76 -12.41
N ALA A 539 -1.13 -25.62 -13.12
CA ALA A 539 -0.07 -26.44 -12.53
C ALA A 539 1.09 -25.61 -11.94
N GLU A 540 1.32 -24.43 -12.50
CA GLU A 540 2.31 -23.44 -12.12
C GLU A 540 1.88 -22.55 -10.94
N MET A 541 0.60 -22.57 -10.56
CA MET A 541 0.10 -21.76 -9.46
C MET A 541 0.57 -22.31 -8.11
N ASN A 542 1.23 -21.47 -7.32
CA ASN A 542 1.54 -21.79 -5.93
C ASN A 542 0.30 -21.57 -5.05
N LEU A 543 -0.49 -22.62 -4.85
CA LEU A 543 -1.71 -22.56 -4.06
C LEU A 543 -1.35 -22.35 -2.56
N THR A 544 -1.84 -21.25 -1.96
CA THR A 544 -1.59 -20.93 -0.54
C THR A 544 -2.85 -20.49 0.20
N ILE A 545 -3.93 -20.17 -0.50
CA ILE A 545 -5.18 -19.63 0.05
C ILE A 545 -6.31 -20.64 -0.21
N LEU A 546 -7.00 -21.03 0.86
CA LEU A 546 -8.19 -21.86 0.84
C LEU A 546 -9.23 -21.27 1.80
N ARG A 547 -10.36 -20.83 1.26
CA ARG A 547 -11.46 -20.23 2.03
C ARG A 547 -12.79 -20.88 1.68
N SER A 548 -13.78 -20.79 2.57
CA SER A 548 -15.12 -21.29 2.29
C SER A 548 -16.20 -20.49 2.99
N GLY A 549 -17.35 -20.38 2.34
CA GLY A 549 -18.58 -19.83 2.90
C GLY A 549 -19.80 -20.60 2.42
N ARG A 550 -20.97 -20.30 3.02
CA ARG A 550 -22.26 -20.85 2.59
C ARG A 550 -23.19 -19.76 2.09
N THR A 551 -23.80 -19.99 0.93
CA THR A 551 -24.83 -19.12 0.36
C THR A 551 -26.09 -19.16 1.24
N GLY A 552 -27.02 -18.22 1.01
CA GLY A 552 -28.33 -18.24 1.68
C GLY A 552 -29.15 -19.51 1.42
N GLU A 553 -28.92 -20.16 0.27
CA GLU A 553 -29.54 -21.44 -0.11
C GLU A 553 -28.87 -22.67 0.53
N GLY A 554 -27.78 -22.45 1.27
CA GLY A 554 -27.06 -23.50 1.99
C GLY A 554 -25.96 -24.19 1.18
N GLU A 555 -25.78 -23.85 -0.09
CA GLU A 555 -24.66 -24.34 -0.91
C GLU A 555 -23.33 -23.81 -0.35
N ARG A 556 -22.30 -24.67 -0.36
CA ARG A 556 -20.96 -24.31 0.09
C ARG A 556 -20.08 -23.97 -1.11
N LEU A 557 -19.44 -22.81 -1.06
CA LEU A 557 -18.41 -22.42 -2.00
C LEU A 557 -17.03 -22.55 -1.37
N PHE A 558 -16.04 -22.89 -2.19
CA PHE A 558 -14.62 -22.92 -1.87
C PHE A 558 -13.88 -21.97 -2.80
N ALA A 559 -13.15 -21.01 -2.25
CA ALA A 559 -12.31 -20.10 -3.01
C ALA A 559 -10.83 -20.48 -2.84
N LEU A 560 -10.15 -20.65 -3.96
CA LEU A 560 -8.76 -21.08 -4.06
C LEU A 560 -7.94 -19.99 -4.73
N SER A 561 -6.77 -19.66 -4.17
CA SER A 561 -5.80 -18.82 -4.83
C SER A 561 -4.40 -19.02 -4.23
N GLY A 562 -3.44 -18.27 -4.72
CA GLY A 562 -2.07 -18.24 -4.24
C GLY A 562 -1.64 -16.82 -3.96
N LEU A 563 -0.73 -16.64 -3.01
CA LEU A 563 -0.02 -15.39 -2.85
C LEU A 563 0.70 -15.05 -4.17
N GLY A 564 0.38 -13.90 -4.74
CA GLY A 564 0.91 -13.48 -6.04
C GLY A 564 0.19 -14.07 -7.26
N ALA A 565 -0.85 -14.88 -7.08
CA ALA A 565 -1.57 -15.49 -8.19
C ALA A 565 -2.37 -14.45 -8.98
N PRO A 566 -2.50 -14.59 -10.31
CA PRO A 566 -3.25 -13.64 -11.14
C PRO A 566 -4.77 -13.80 -11.05
N GLN A 567 -5.26 -14.89 -10.45
CA GLN A 567 -6.67 -15.25 -10.36
C GLN A 567 -6.98 -15.99 -9.06
N LEU A 568 -8.25 -15.97 -8.68
CA LEU A 568 -8.86 -16.91 -7.73
C LEU A 568 -9.86 -17.80 -8.46
N PHE A 569 -10.04 -19.03 -7.98
CA PHE A 569 -10.92 -20.04 -8.56
C PHE A 569 -11.95 -20.45 -7.52
N VAL A 570 -13.22 -20.52 -7.91
CA VAL A 570 -14.33 -20.82 -7.00
C VAL A 570 -15.01 -22.12 -7.39
N PHE A 571 -15.24 -22.99 -6.42
CA PHE A 571 -15.81 -24.33 -6.59
C PHE A 571 -17.00 -24.53 -5.66
N ASN A 572 -17.93 -25.40 -6.05
CA ASN A 572 -18.97 -25.89 -5.15
C ASN A 572 -18.49 -27.08 -4.30
N ASP A 573 -19.36 -27.63 -3.44
CA ASP A 573 -19.04 -28.76 -2.55
C ASP A 573 -18.75 -30.09 -3.27
N ARG A 574 -18.98 -30.15 -4.59
CA ARG A 574 -18.61 -31.28 -5.46
C ARG A 574 -17.29 -31.05 -6.20
N TRP A 575 -16.59 -29.95 -5.91
CA TRP A 575 -15.38 -29.52 -6.61
C TRP A 575 -15.60 -29.22 -8.09
N GLU A 576 -16.83 -28.85 -8.48
CA GLU A 576 -17.12 -28.33 -9.81
C GLU A 576 -16.82 -26.82 -9.82
N GLN A 577 -15.96 -26.37 -10.72
CA GLN A 577 -15.61 -24.96 -10.85
C GLN A 577 -16.86 -24.15 -11.25
N GLN A 578 -17.19 -23.14 -10.45
CA GLN A 578 -18.27 -22.19 -10.72
C GLN A 578 -17.76 -21.05 -11.62
N PHE A 579 -16.62 -20.47 -11.26
CA PHE A 579 -15.96 -19.42 -12.04
C PHE A 579 -14.49 -19.25 -11.64
N ALA A 580 -13.74 -18.55 -12.48
CA ALA A 580 -12.43 -17.97 -12.15
C ALA A 580 -12.56 -16.44 -12.19
N TYR A 581 -11.86 -15.75 -11.30
CA TYR A 581 -11.92 -14.29 -11.23
C TYR A 581 -10.52 -13.65 -11.13
N PRO A 582 -10.22 -12.63 -11.96
CA PRO A 582 -10.97 -12.23 -13.16
C PRO A 582 -11.10 -13.39 -14.18
N GLU A 583 -12.04 -13.33 -15.11
CA GLU A 583 -12.29 -14.42 -16.09
C GLU A 583 -11.04 -14.72 -16.94
N GLU A 584 -10.38 -13.66 -17.40
CA GLU A 584 -9.03 -13.73 -17.96
C GLU A 584 -8.01 -13.28 -16.90
N PRO A 585 -6.85 -13.94 -16.79
CA PRO A 585 -5.81 -13.54 -15.83
C PRO A 585 -5.40 -12.08 -16.06
N GLY A 586 -5.61 -11.24 -15.03
CA GLY A 586 -5.18 -9.83 -15.03
C GLY A 586 -3.78 -9.66 -14.44
N ALA A 587 -3.28 -8.42 -14.35
CA ALA A 587 -1.97 -8.14 -13.73
C ALA A 587 -2.02 -7.99 -12.20
N GLY A 588 -3.22 -7.97 -11.61
CA GLY A 588 -3.41 -7.96 -10.17
C GLY A 588 -2.91 -9.26 -9.53
N ALA A 589 -1.92 -9.15 -8.65
CA ALA A 589 -1.45 -10.23 -7.81
C ALA A 589 -2.38 -10.37 -6.59
N VAL A 590 -3.15 -11.45 -6.52
CA VAL A 590 -3.98 -11.78 -5.35
C VAL A 590 -3.06 -11.95 -4.14
N TYR A 591 -3.39 -11.27 -3.06
CA TYR A 591 -2.63 -11.31 -1.82
C TYR A 591 -3.45 -11.93 -0.68
N ASP A 592 -4.74 -11.59 -0.61
CA ASP A 592 -5.67 -12.26 0.29
C ASP A 592 -7.03 -12.50 -0.39
N VAL A 593 -7.72 -13.54 0.08
CA VAL A 593 -9.11 -13.82 -0.26
C VAL A 593 -9.88 -14.01 1.04
N ALA A 594 -11.02 -13.34 1.15
CA ALA A 594 -12.00 -13.59 2.20
C ALA A 594 -13.32 -14.05 1.58
N VAL A 595 -14.08 -14.87 2.30
CA VAL A 595 -15.41 -15.35 1.89
C VAL A 595 -16.33 -15.22 3.08
N ASP A 596 -17.23 -14.24 3.06
CA ASP A 596 -18.05 -13.90 4.22
C ASP A 596 -19.34 -13.16 3.83
N ARG A 597 -20.26 -13.01 4.78
CA ARG A 597 -21.49 -12.23 4.60
C ARG A 597 -21.21 -10.76 4.82
N PHE A 598 -21.67 -9.92 3.90
CA PHE A 598 -21.37 -8.49 3.92
C PHE A 598 -22.51 -7.70 3.29
N SER A 599 -23.63 -7.69 4.00
CA SER A 599 -24.80 -6.84 3.73
C SER A 599 -25.81 -7.02 4.85
N ALA A 600 -26.74 -6.07 5.00
CA ALA A 600 -27.91 -6.23 5.86
C ALA A 600 -28.80 -7.43 5.48
N GLU A 601 -28.73 -7.90 4.22
CA GLU A 601 -29.48 -9.06 3.71
C GLU A 601 -28.75 -10.39 3.98
N GLY A 602 -27.49 -10.36 4.45
CA GLY A 602 -26.72 -11.55 4.81
C GLY A 602 -26.25 -12.39 3.61
N SER A 603 -26.20 -11.81 2.41
CA SER A 603 -25.68 -12.46 1.21
C SER A 603 -24.19 -12.77 1.34
N LEU A 604 -23.78 -13.91 0.77
CA LEU A 604 -22.37 -14.31 0.74
C LEU A 604 -21.63 -13.51 -0.33
N HIS A 605 -20.47 -12.98 0.04
CA HIS A 605 -19.56 -12.28 -0.85
C HIS A 605 -18.19 -12.93 -0.84
N ILE A 606 -17.47 -12.74 -1.94
CA ILE A 606 -16.08 -13.15 -2.10
C ILE A 606 -15.25 -11.87 -2.31
N PHE A 607 -14.28 -11.67 -1.44
CA PHE A 607 -13.39 -10.51 -1.45
C PHE A 607 -12.04 -10.94 -2.01
N ALA A 608 -11.56 -10.21 -3.00
CA ALA A 608 -10.22 -10.40 -3.57
C ALA A 608 -9.38 -9.17 -3.26
N GLY A 609 -8.42 -9.32 -2.36
CA GLY A 609 -7.43 -8.31 -2.02
C GLY A 609 -6.21 -8.48 -2.90
N TYR A 610 -5.74 -7.39 -3.50
CA TYR A 610 -4.63 -7.40 -4.42
C TYR A 610 -3.44 -6.60 -3.91
N PHE A 611 -2.25 -7.05 -4.25
CA PHE A 611 -1.04 -6.25 -4.17
C PHE A 611 -1.06 -5.12 -5.22
N GLY A 612 -0.64 -3.92 -4.84
CA GLY A 612 -0.58 -2.76 -5.74
C GLY A 612 -1.91 -2.03 -5.93
N GLN A 613 -2.15 -1.51 -7.14
CA GLN A 613 -3.24 -0.54 -7.42
C GLN A 613 -4.62 -1.17 -7.63
N ALA A 614 -4.70 -2.49 -7.77
CA ALA A 614 -5.97 -3.17 -7.95
C ALA A 614 -6.87 -3.03 -6.72
N GLY A 615 -6.28 -2.89 -5.52
CA GLY A 615 -6.99 -2.64 -4.27
C GLY A 615 -7.81 -3.87 -3.87
N VAL A 616 -9.11 -3.68 -3.61
CA VAL A 616 -10.03 -4.79 -3.31
C VAL A 616 -11.16 -4.85 -4.32
N HIS A 617 -11.49 -6.07 -4.75
CA HIS A 617 -12.67 -6.36 -5.55
C HIS A 617 -13.65 -7.20 -4.71
N VAL A 618 -14.94 -6.88 -4.80
CA VAL A 618 -16.00 -7.63 -4.10
C VAL A 618 -16.94 -8.25 -5.12
N LEU A 619 -17.15 -9.55 -4.98
CA LEU A 619 -17.95 -10.38 -5.86
C LEU A 619 -19.16 -10.93 -5.11
N ASP A 620 -20.27 -11.14 -5.82
CA ASP A 620 -21.34 -12.01 -5.35
C ASP A 620 -20.98 -13.50 -5.47
N ALA A 621 -21.90 -14.37 -5.04
CA ALA A 621 -21.72 -15.82 -5.05
C ALA A 621 -21.61 -16.41 -6.47
N GLU A 622 -22.09 -15.68 -7.49
CA GLU A 622 -22.04 -16.04 -8.90
C GLU A 622 -20.81 -15.49 -9.62
N GLY A 623 -19.93 -14.78 -8.91
CA GLY A 623 -18.67 -14.26 -9.45
C GLY A 623 -18.78 -12.92 -10.17
N LYS A 624 -19.95 -12.26 -10.11
CA LYS A 624 -20.11 -10.92 -10.65
C LYS A 624 -19.56 -9.91 -9.65
N ARG A 625 -18.65 -9.05 -10.14
CA ARG A 625 -18.11 -7.94 -9.35
C ARG A 625 -19.22 -6.93 -9.02
N LEU A 626 -19.51 -6.77 -7.74
CA LEU A 626 -20.42 -5.76 -7.20
C LEU A 626 -19.76 -4.38 -7.26
N TRP A 627 -18.54 -4.27 -6.74
CA TRP A 627 -17.74 -3.05 -6.78
C TRP A 627 -16.24 -3.34 -6.63
N ARG A 628 -15.43 -2.29 -6.82
CA ARG A 628 -14.00 -2.29 -6.50
C ARG A 628 -13.63 -1.01 -5.76
N SER A 629 -12.68 -1.10 -4.83
CA SER A 629 -12.11 0.07 -4.17
C SER A 629 -10.61 0.13 -4.40
N ARG A 630 -10.15 1.29 -4.86
CA ARG A 630 -8.73 1.67 -4.97
C ARG A 630 -8.35 2.73 -3.94
N ALA A 631 -9.15 2.85 -2.89
CA ALA A 631 -8.90 3.81 -1.81
C ALA A 631 -7.63 3.44 -1.01
N LEU A 632 -7.28 2.16 -1.01
CA LEU A 632 -6.04 1.62 -0.51
C LEU A 632 -5.33 0.80 -1.59
N GLN A 633 -4.01 0.82 -1.51
CA GLN A 633 -3.11 0.01 -2.34
C GLN A 633 -2.60 -1.14 -1.49
N SER A 634 -2.34 -2.28 -2.11
CA SER A 634 -1.80 -3.48 -1.46
C SER A 634 -2.61 -3.94 -0.25
N VAL A 635 -3.61 -4.77 -0.49
CA VAL A 635 -4.50 -5.31 0.56
C VAL A 635 -3.91 -6.60 1.10
N GLY A 636 -3.36 -6.54 2.32
CA GLY A 636 -2.61 -7.61 2.98
C GLY A 636 -3.48 -8.68 3.64
N ASP A 637 -4.58 -8.25 4.28
CA ASP A 637 -5.53 -9.13 4.99
C ASP A 637 -6.89 -8.43 5.12
N MET A 638 -7.97 -9.20 5.23
CA MET A 638 -9.34 -8.67 5.23
C MET A 638 -10.27 -9.37 6.23
N ALA A 639 -11.08 -8.59 6.93
CA ALA A 639 -12.12 -9.10 7.82
C ALA A 639 -13.41 -8.28 7.75
N VAL A 640 -14.56 -8.95 7.85
CA VAL A 640 -15.86 -8.26 7.91
C VAL A 640 -16.22 -7.90 9.36
N ALA A 641 -16.58 -6.63 9.56
CA ALA A 641 -17.20 -6.07 10.75
C ALA A 641 -18.71 -5.91 10.54
N ASP A 642 -19.53 -6.40 11.48
CA ASP A 642 -20.99 -6.30 11.40
C ASP A 642 -21.49 -4.85 11.56
N ALA A 643 -22.71 -4.60 11.09
CA ALA A 643 -23.39 -3.31 11.27
C ALA A 643 -23.78 -3.05 12.75
N GLN A 644 -23.79 -1.78 13.14
CA GLN A 644 -24.32 -1.24 14.39
C GLN A 644 -25.47 -0.24 14.11
N GLU A 645 -26.21 0.20 15.13
CA GLU A 645 -27.39 1.08 14.97
C GLU A 645 -27.14 2.30 14.06
N GLU A 646 -25.95 2.91 14.13
CA GLU A 646 -25.58 4.10 13.33
C GLU A 646 -24.43 3.86 12.33
N VAL A 647 -23.82 2.66 12.31
CA VAL A 647 -22.64 2.36 11.47
C VAL A 647 -22.95 1.11 10.61
N PRO A 648 -22.95 1.19 9.27
CA PRO A 648 -23.18 0.02 8.43
C PRO A 648 -22.04 -1.01 8.56
N ALA A 649 -22.25 -2.22 8.02
CA ALA A 649 -21.20 -3.23 7.97
C ALA A 649 -19.98 -2.71 7.20
N GLN A 650 -18.79 -3.11 7.63
CA GLN A 650 -17.53 -2.64 7.06
C GLN A 650 -16.62 -3.81 6.72
N LEU A 651 -15.92 -3.71 5.59
CA LEU A 651 -14.80 -4.56 5.27
C LEU A 651 -13.54 -3.86 5.78
N LEU A 652 -12.92 -4.41 6.82
CA LEU A 652 -11.64 -3.93 7.33
C LEU A 652 -10.53 -4.51 6.47
N CYS A 653 -9.73 -3.65 5.86
CA CYS A 653 -8.60 -4.06 5.03
C CYS A 653 -7.29 -3.58 5.65
N ALA A 654 -6.39 -4.51 5.97
CA ALA A 654 -5.00 -4.18 6.30
C ALA A 654 -4.24 -3.83 5.02
N ASN A 655 -3.53 -2.71 4.99
CA ASN A 655 -2.67 -2.34 3.86
C ASN A 655 -1.19 -2.76 4.08
N ASP A 656 -0.32 -2.42 3.14
CA ASP A 656 1.13 -2.65 3.22
C ASP A 656 1.81 -2.02 4.44
N THR A 657 1.22 -0.97 5.02
CA THR A 657 1.69 -0.31 6.26
C THR A 657 1.04 -0.87 7.55
N GLY A 658 0.23 -1.93 7.43
CA GLY A 658 -0.61 -2.46 8.49
C GLY A 658 -1.65 -1.47 9.06
N SER A 659 -1.96 -0.38 8.35
CA SER A 659 -3.11 0.46 8.68
C SER A 659 -4.40 -0.30 8.31
N LEU A 660 -5.38 -0.31 9.21
CA LEU A 660 -6.69 -0.90 8.94
C LEU A 660 -7.60 0.17 8.34
N ILE A 661 -8.05 -0.03 7.09
CA ILE A 661 -8.90 0.91 6.38
C ILE A 661 -10.30 0.29 6.26
N PRO A 662 -11.32 0.85 6.93
CA PRO A 662 -12.68 0.37 6.80
C PRO A 662 -13.28 0.81 5.46
N LEU A 663 -13.87 -0.13 4.73
CA LEU A 663 -14.64 0.11 3.51
C LEU A 663 -16.11 -0.21 3.76
N ASP A 664 -17.01 0.70 3.36
CA ASP A 664 -18.44 0.45 3.42
C ASP A 664 -18.94 -0.47 2.29
N GLU A 665 -20.23 -0.78 2.29
CA GLU A 665 -20.88 -1.64 1.28
C GLU A 665 -20.80 -1.10 -0.16
N THR A 666 -20.37 0.14 -0.36
CA THR A 666 -20.14 0.76 -1.68
C THR A 666 -18.66 0.80 -2.08
N GLY A 667 -17.78 0.40 -1.17
CA GLY A 667 -16.32 0.47 -1.33
C GLY A 667 -15.73 1.84 -0.99
N ALA A 668 -16.49 2.75 -0.38
CA ALA A 668 -15.96 4.03 0.09
C ALA A 668 -15.18 3.84 1.39
N ALA A 669 -14.01 4.48 1.47
CA ALA A 669 -13.14 4.35 2.63
C ALA A 669 -13.49 5.35 3.74
N ALA A 670 -13.48 4.86 4.98
CA ALA A 670 -13.47 5.67 6.19
C ALA A 670 -12.02 5.98 6.63
N PRO A 671 -11.82 6.89 7.60
CA PRO A 671 -10.51 7.11 8.20
C PRO A 671 -9.89 5.80 8.72
N ALA A 672 -8.58 5.65 8.51
CA ALA A 672 -7.84 4.47 8.92
C ALA A 672 -7.84 4.34 10.46
N TRP A 673 -8.03 3.12 10.95
CA TRP A 673 -7.82 2.80 12.36
C TRP A 673 -6.32 2.62 12.60
N ARG A 674 -5.82 3.30 13.63
CA ARG A 674 -4.43 3.22 14.06
C ARG A 674 -4.38 2.97 15.57
N TYR A 675 -3.68 1.91 15.97
CA TYR A 675 -3.42 1.60 17.37
C TYR A 675 -1.99 2.01 17.71
N GLU A 676 -1.77 3.01 18.57
CA GLU A 676 -0.43 3.46 18.99
C GLU A 676 0.57 3.69 17.83
N ASN A 677 0.07 4.01 16.62
CA ASN A 677 0.86 4.04 15.38
C ASN A 677 1.58 2.72 15.01
N ARG A 678 1.06 1.57 15.47
CA ARG A 678 1.54 0.23 15.12
C ARG A 678 0.76 -0.36 13.95
N ALA A 679 1.47 -1.11 13.11
CA ALA A 679 0.92 -1.88 12.02
C ALA A 679 0.14 -3.10 12.55
N ILE A 680 -1.09 -3.31 12.09
CA ILE A 680 -1.90 -4.52 12.29
C ILE A 680 -1.98 -5.25 10.94
N PRO A 681 -0.94 -6.02 10.56
CA PRO A 681 -0.89 -6.72 9.28
C PRO A 681 -1.91 -7.85 9.15
N TYR A 682 -2.38 -8.42 10.27
CA TYR A 682 -3.37 -9.50 10.28
C TYR A 682 -4.62 -9.09 11.04
N ILE A 683 -5.79 -9.42 10.49
CA ILE A 683 -7.09 -9.10 11.06
C ILE A 683 -8.07 -10.25 10.81
N ALA A 684 -8.84 -10.64 11.84
CA ALA A 684 -9.98 -11.52 11.65
C ALA A 684 -11.18 -11.08 12.47
N SER A 685 -12.35 -11.60 12.07
CA SER A 685 -13.59 -11.49 12.82
C SER A 685 -14.10 -12.87 13.24
N ALA A 686 -14.75 -12.92 14.41
CA ALA A 686 -15.23 -14.15 15.02
C ALA A 686 -16.67 -14.00 15.50
N ASP A 687 -17.51 -14.98 15.15
CA ASP A 687 -18.84 -15.12 15.73
C ASP A 687 -18.78 -16.02 16.97
N PHE A 688 -18.86 -15.41 18.15
CA PHE A 688 -18.94 -16.10 19.44
C PHE A 688 -20.39 -16.23 19.97
N GLY A 689 -21.40 -16.00 19.13
CA GLY A 689 -22.82 -16.03 19.52
C GLY A 689 -23.30 -14.76 20.23
N GLY A 690 -22.55 -13.66 20.13
CA GLY A 690 -22.93 -12.34 20.62
C GLY A 690 -23.86 -11.60 19.65
N ALA A 691 -24.25 -10.37 20.02
CA ALA A 691 -25.01 -9.49 19.11
C ALA A 691 -24.18 -9.07 17.88
N GLU A 692 -22.86 -9.06 18.02
CA GLU A 692 -21.89 -8.66 17.01
C GLU A 692 -20.67 -9.59 17.04
N ARG A 693 -20.00 -9.74 15.89
CA ARG A 693 -18.72 -10.42 15.78
C ARG A 693 -17.60 -9.66 16.48
N ALA A 694 -16.76 -10.39 17.22
CA ALA A 694 -15.54 -9.85 17.80
C ALA A 694 -14.46 -9.65 16.73
N LEU A 695 -13.55 -8.69 16.94
CA LEU A 695 -12.41 -8.41 16.08
C LEU A 695 -11.10 -8.69 16.81
N CYS A 696 -10.14 -9.29 16.12
CA CYS A 696 -8.79 -9.52 16.63
C CYS A 696 -7.77 -9.34 15.52
N GLY A 697 -6.66 -8.68 15.84
CA GLY A 697 -5.51 -8.60 14.95
C GLY A 697 -4.23 -9.14 15.60
N VAL A 698 -3.20 -9.29 14.79
CA VAL A 698 -1.82 -9.53 15.25
C VAL A 698 -0.97 -8.35 14.78
N THR A 699 -0.23 -7.76 15.71
CA THR A 699 0.69 -6.64 15.51
C THR A 699 2.07 -6.99 16.04
N VAL A 700 3.06 -6.16 15.74
CA VAL A 700 4.45 -6.32 16.21
C VAL A 700 4.78 -5.12 17.11
N ASP A 701 5.44 -5.38 18.22
CA ASP A 701 5.96 -4.34 19.08
C ASP A 701 7.27 -3.73 18.55
N LEU A 702 7.72 -2.65 19.18
CA LEU A 702 8.93 -1.93 18.78
C LEU A 702 10.22 -2.73 18.97
N HIS A 703 10.14 -3.92 19.56
CA HIS A 703 11.26 -4.84 19.79
C HIS A 703 11.11 -6.15 19.00
N GLY A 704 10.19 -6.21 18.03
CA GLY A 704 9.94 -7.42 17.25
C GLY A 704 9.15 -8.50 17.97
N GLY A 705 8.51 -8.17 19.10
CA GLY A 705 7.59 -9.02 19.83
C GLY A 705 6.22 -9.08 19.17
N ASN A 706 5.71 -10.27 18.94
CA ASN A 706 4.36 -10.43 18.37
C ASN A 706 3.32 -10.17 19.46
N ILE A 707 2.26 -9.42 19.14
CA ILE A 707 1.16 -9.11 20.07
C ILE A 707 -0.16 -9.40 19.37
N ALA A 708 -1.00 -10.22 19.99
CA ALA A 708 -2.41 -10.33 19.63
C ALA A 708 -3.20 -9.19 20.30
N VAL A 709 -4.04 -8.51 19.53
CA VAL A 709 -4.85 -7.38 20.01
C VAL A 709 -6.33 -7.61 19.71
N GLY A 710 -7.17 -7.58 20.73
CA GLY A 710 -8.61 -7.49 20.57
C GLY A 710 -9.02 -6.06 20.26
N LEU A 711 -9.81 -5.85 19.21
CA LEU A 711 -10.19 -4.52 18.75
C LEU A 711 -11.65 -4.22 19.07
N ALA A 712 -11.89 -3.01 19.58
CA ALA A 712 -13.20 -2.39 19.60
C ALA A 712 -13.56 -1.83 18.21
N ARG A 713 -14.83 -1.46 18.02
CA ARG A 713 -15.38 -0.99 16.73
C ARG A 713 -14.95 0.42 16.34
N ASP A 714 -14.36 1.17 17.26
CA ASP A 714 -13.72 2.46 17.00
C ASP A 714 -12.22 2.33 16.67
N GLY A 715 -11.72 1.09 16.57
CA GLY A 715 -10.31 0.78 16.35
C GLY A 715 -9.44 0.82 17.62
N SER A 716 -10.02 1.14 18.79
CA SER A 716 -9.28 1.08 20.05
C SER A 716 -9.03 -0.37 20.50
N VAL A 717 -7.94 -0.59 21.24
CA VAL A 717 -7.60 -1.93 21.74
C VAL A 717 -8.36 -2.21 23.03
N ALA A 718 -9.15 -3.29 23.00
CA ALA A 718 -9.92 -3.78 24.14
C ALA A 718 -9.06 -4.67 25.07
N TRP A 719 -8.14 -5.44 24.51
CA TRP A 719 -7.20 -6.28 25.25
C TRP A 719 -5.98 -6.60 24.39
N GLN A 720 -4.87 -6.96 25.04
CA GLN A 720 -3.65 -7.39 24.37
C GLN A 720 -3.07 -8.66 25.00
N TYR A 721 -2.41 -9.46 24.19
CA TYR A 721 -1.77 -10.70 24.61
C TYR A 721 -0.43 -10.87 23.89
N VAL A 722 0.66 -11.01 24.66
CA VAL A 722 2.01 -11.15 24.11
C VAL A 722 2.21 -12.57 23.58
N LEU A 723 2.63 -12.67 22.33
CA LEU A 723 3.04 -13.89 21.65
C LEU A 723 4.58 -13.97 21.60
N PRO A 724 5.14 -15.17 21.45
CA PRO A 724 6.57 -15.35 21.19
C PRO A 724 7.06 -14.48 20.02
N SER A 725 8.20 -13.82 20.22
CA SER A 725 8.87 -12.96 19.21
C SER A 725 9.47 -13.76 18.05
N GLY A 726 9.81 -13.07 16.96
CA GLY A 726 10.45 -13.64 15.76
C GLY A 726 9.50 -13.70 14.57
N GLN A 727 9.93 -14.38 13.51
CA GLN A 727 9.13 -14.56 12.28
C GLN A 727 8.77 -16.03 12.04
N HIS A 728 7.65 -16.25 11.35
CA HIS A 728 7.30 -17.57 10.86
C HIS A 728 8.22 -17.98 9.71
N THR A 729 8.70 -19.23 9.74
CA THR A 729 9.55 -19.79 8.66
C THR A 729 8.79 -20.10 7.36
N SER A 730 7.48 -19.85 7.33
CA SER A 730 6.59 -20.10 6.20
C SER A 730 5.36 -19.22 6.32
N HIS A 731 4.75 -18.87 5.19
CA HIS A 731 3.47 -18.18 5.17
C HIS A 731 2.36 -19.07 5.77
N LEU A 732 1.60 -18.53 6.73
CA LEU A 732 0.36 -19.11 7.27
C LEU A 732 -0.56 -18.01 7.79
N ASP A 733 -1.84 -18.32 7.97
CA ASP A 733 -2.77 -17.49 8.72
C ASP A 733 -2.43 -17.62 10.23
N PRO A 734 -1.95 -16.56 10.92
CA PRO A 734 -1.43 -16.68 12.28
C PRO A 734 -2.53 -16.74 13.34
N LEU A 735 -3.78 -16.46 12.98
CA LEU A 735 -4.91 -16.45 13.91
C LEU A 735 -6.17 -17.08 13.31
N THR A 736 -6.94 -17.74 14.15
CA THR A 736 -8.26 -18.31 13.86
C THR A 736 -9.10 -18.24 15.13
N TYR A 737 -10.31 -18.78 15.12
CA TYR A 737 -11.17 -18.81 16.30
C TYR A 737 -11.99 -20.08 16.38
N VAL A 738 -12.53 -20.33 17.57
CA VAL A 738 -13.50 -21.39 17.82
C VAL A 738 -14.50 -20.95 18.89
N SER A 739 -15.77 -21.29 18.68
CA SER A 739 -16.83 -21.06 19.65
C SER A 739 -17.35 -22.40 20.16
N ASP A 740 -17.42 -22.56 21.48
CA ASP A 740 -18.05 -23.70 22.12
C ASP A 740 -19.14 -23.24 23.12
N PRO A 741 -20.39 -23.74 23.02
CA PRO A 741 -21.48 -23.32 23.90
C PRO A 741 -21.27 -23.61 25.39
N THR A 742 -20.34 -24.52 25.74
CA THR A 742 -20.11 -24.97 27.11
C THR A 742 -18.96 -24.23 27.80
N VAL A 743 -17.94 -23.82 27.04
CA VAL A 743 -16.70 -23.21 27.58
C VAL A 743 -16.39 -21.82 27.00
N GLY A 744 -17.20 -21.33 26.06
CA GLY A 744 -17.08 -20.00 25.47
C GLY A 744 -16.27 -19.94 24.17
N GLY A 745 -16.00 -18.70 23.76
CA GLY A 745 -15.26 -18.38 22.54
C GLY A 745 -13.78 -18.14 22.78
N TYR A 746 -12.93 -18.67 21.91
CA TYR A 746 -11.48 -18.51 21.95
C TYR A 746 -10.93 -18.09 20.58
N TRP A 747 -10.03 -17.11 20.62
CA TRP A 747 -9.06 -16.87 19.56
C TRP A 747 -7.93 -17.87 19.70
N VAL A 748 -7.43 -18.40 18.58
CA VAL A 748 -6.35 -19.39 18.55
C VAL A 748 -5.25 -18.87 17.65
N PHE A 749 -4.04 -18.74 18.18
CA PHE A 749 -2.88 -18.17 17.51
C PHE A 749 -1.81 -19.23 17.28
N ALA A 750 -1.22 -19.20 16.10
CA ALA A 750 0.02 -19.89 15.80
C ALA A 750 1.18 -18.94 16.14
N ALA A 751 1.97 -19.28 17.15
CA ALA A 751 3.16 -18.50 17.48
C ALA A 751 4.35 -18.93 16.63
N THR A 752 5.31 -18.03 16.50
CA THR A 752 6.51 -18.19 15.69
C THR A 752 7.44 -19.29 16.22
N ASP A 753 7.46 -19.50 17.53
CA ASP A 753 8.21 -20.59 18.20
C ASP A 753 7.54 -21.98 18.04
N GLY A 754 6.47 -22.09 17.27
CA GLY A 754 5.74 -23.33 17.02
C GLY A 754 4.78 -23.72 18.15
N SER A 755 4.50 -22.80 19.07
CA SER A 755 3.45 -22.96 20.06
C SER A 755 2.08 -22.48 19.56
N ILE A 756 1.03 -23.06 20.14
CA ILE A 756 -0.35 -22.72 19.84
C ILE A 756 -0.93 -22.11 21.10
N HIS A 757 -1.37 -20.86 21.00
CA HIS A 757 -1.98 -20.12 22.09
C HIS A 757 -3.48 -20.04 21.85
N TRP A 758 -4.27 -20.15 22.91
CA TRP A 758 -5.70 -19.87 22.87
C TRP A 758 -6.03 -18.85 23.93
N VAL A 759 -6.74 -17.81 23.53
CA VAL A 759 -7.07 -16.64 24.34
C VAL A 759 -8.58 -16.47 24.29
N SER A 760 -9.25 -16.30 25.43
CA SER A 760 -10.69 -16.09 25.47
C SER A 760 -11.08 -14.84 24.67
N ALA A 761 -12.32 -14.79 24.19
CA ALA A 761 -12.84 -13.69 23.38
C ALA A 761 -12.59 -12.29 23.99
N ASP A 762 -12.53 -12.19 25.32
CA ASP A 762 -12.30 -10.96 26.09
C ASP A 762 -10.84 -10.75 26.53
N GLY A 763 -9.91 -11.60 26.11
CA GLY A 763 -8.49 -11.49 26.46
C GLY A 763 -8.12 -11.90 27.89
N LYS A 764 -9.09 -12.25 28.74
CA LYS A 764 -8.84 -12.43 30.20
C LYS A 764 -8.20 -13.75 30.57
N THR A 765 -8.43 -14.79 29.77
CA THR A 765 -7.88 -16.12 30.02
C THR A 765 -7.12 -16.59 28.79
N ALA A 766 -5.97 -17.21 29.03
CA ALA A 766 -5.17 -17.80 27.98
C ALA A 766 -4.49 -19.05 28.50
N ASP A 767 -4.22 -19.97 27.59
CA ASP A 767 -3.34 -21.11 27.81
C ASP A 767 -2.67 -21.45 26.48
N TYR A 768 -1.62 -22.27 26.51
CA TYR A 768 -0.85 -22.57 25.30
C TYR A 768 -0.09 -23.88 25.44
N PHE A 769 0.34 -24.42 24.32
CA PHE A 769 1.29 -25.53 24.32
C PHE A 769 2.21 -25.46 23.10
N ALA A 770 3.45 -25.91 23.27
CA ALA A 770 4.42 -26.02 22.19
C ALA A 770 4.27 -27.37 21.47
N THR A 771 4.26 -27.35 20.14
CA THR A 771 4.25 -28.58 19.33
C THR A 771 5.64 -29.20 19.17
N GLY A 772 6.70 -28.41 19.39
CA GLY A 772 8.08 -28.79 19.08
C GLY A 772 8.46 -28.69 17.61
N ARG A 773 7.61 -28.07 16.77
CA ARG A 773 7.81 -27.97 15.32
C ARG A 773 7.30 -26.60 14.81
N PRO A 774 7.88 -26.06 13.74
CA PRO A 774 7.29 -24.91 13.05
C PRO A 774 5.89 -25.24 12.53
N LEU A 775 4.97 -24.30 12.71
CA LEU A 775 3.59 -24.37 12.20
C LEU A 775 3.54 -23.85 10.76
N ARG A 776 2.72 -24.48 9.93
CA ARG A 776 2.46 -24.10 8.52
C ARG A 776 1.00 -23.81 8.21
N GLY A 777 0.12 -24.07 9.16
CA GLY A 777 -1.31 -23.87 9.05
C GLY A 777 -1.98 -24.22 10.37
N LEU A 778 -3.06 -23.52 10.66
CA LEU A 778 -3.80 -23.64 11.91
C LEU A 778 -5.29 -23.55 11.61
N ALA A 779 -6.07 -24.43 12.20
CA ALA A 779 -7.53 -24.33 12.23
C ALA A 779 -8.05 -24.80 13.58
N ALA A 780 -9.18 -24.25 14.00
CA ALA A 780 -9.87 -24.66 15.23
C ALA A 780 -11.34 -24.97 14.92
N THR A 781 -11.89 -25.98 15.59
CA THR A 781 -13.26 -26.41 15.38
C THR A 781 -13.83 -27.12 16.61
N ARG A 782 -15.08 -27.56 16.49
CA ARG A 782 -15.73 -28.46 17.44
C ARG A 782 -15.99 -29.82 16.78
N LEU A 783 -15.53 -30.89 17.41
CA LEU A 783 -15.76 -32.27 16.96
C LEU A 783 -16.29 -33.11 18.14
N ASP A 784 -17.44 -33.76 17.96
CA ASP A 784 -18.12 -34.57 18.97
C ASP A 784 -18.28 -33.86 20.33
N GLY A 785 -18.56 -32.56 20.29
CA GLY A 785 -18.76 -31.74 21.47
C GLY A 785 -17.48 -31.26 22.18
N LYS A 786 -16.30 -31.55 21.61
CA LYS A 786 -15.00 -31.14 22.14
C LYS A 786 -14.39 -30.03 21.29
N LEU A 787 -13.63 -29.14 21.94
CA LEU A 787 -12.74 -28.21 21.26
C LEU A 787 -11.60 -28.99 20.61
N VAL A 788 -11.39 -28.75 19.32
CA VAL A 788 -10.32 -29.39 18.54
C VAL A 788 -9.50 -28.34 17.83
N VAL A 789 -8.18 -28.46 17.97
CA VAL A 789 -7.22 -27.69 17.18
C VAL A 789 -6.52 -28.64 16.21
N VAL A 790 -6.46 -28.21 14.95
CA VAL A 790 -5.77 -28.90 13.86
C VAL A 790 -4.60 -28.04 13.43
N ALA A 791 -3.41 -28.61 13.37
CA ALA A 791 -2.21 -27.91 12.91
C ALA A 791 -1.51 -28.66 11.80
N ALA A 792 -1.04 -27.91 10.82
CA ALA A 792 -0.18 -28.38 9.75
C ALA A 792 1.29 -28.10 10.09
N HIS A 793 2.14 -29.05 9.76
CA HIS A 793 3.59 -28.96 9.89
C HIS A 793 4.24 -29.62 8.66
N ALA A 794 5.54 -29.41 8.44
CA ALA A 794 6.24 -29.95 7.26
C ALA A 794 6.03 -31.47 7.04
N GLY A 795 5.87 -32.24 8.14
CA GLY A 795 5.65 -33.69 8.11
C GLY A 795 4.18 -34.14 8.18
N GLY A 796 3.20 -33.31 7.83
CA GLY A 796 1.76 -33.67 7.82
C GLY A 796 0.83 -32.80 8.67
N VAL A 797 -0.33 -33.34 9.03
CA VAL A 797 -1.39 -32.65 9.79
C VAL A 797 -1.70 -33.43 11.08
N THR A 798 -1.88 -32.73 12.19
CA THR A 798 -2.20 -33.35 13.49
C THR A 798 -3.36 -32.62 14.16
N ALA A 799 -4.27 -33.37 14.79
CA ALA A 799 -5.38 -32.81 15.56
C ALA A 799 -5.33 -33.22 17.04
N TRP A 800 -5.68 -32.26 17.90
CA TRP A 800 -5.78 -32.46 19.34
C TRP A 800 -7.14 -31.99 19.85
N ALA A 801 -7.75 -32.78 20.72
CA ALA A 801 -8.87 -32.35 21.56
C ALA A 801 -8.35 -31.68 22.83
N LEU A 802 -9.07 -30.65 23.26
CA LEU A 802 -8.80 -29.86 24.44
C LEU A 802 -10.02 -29.91 25.35
N GLU A 803 -9.80 -30.35 26.58
CA GLU A 803 -10.84 -30.41 27.61
C GLU A 803 -10.36 -29.66 28.87
N PRO A 804 -11.22 -28.89 29.56
CA PRO A 804 -10.82 -28.20 30.78
C PRO A 804 -10.33 -29.22 31.83
N LYS A 805 -9.27 -28.91 32.56
CA LYS A 805 -8.88 -29.72 33.72
C LYS A 805 -9.94 -29.57 34.81
N ALA A 806 -10.15 -30.63 35.60
CA ALA A 806 -11.16 -30.62 36.66
C ALA A 806 -10.94 -29.45 37.65
N GLY A 807 -11.91 -28.53 37.72
CA GLY A 807 -11.88 -27.37 38.62
C GLY A 807 -11.51 -26.03 37.97
N GLU A 808 -11.23 -26.00 36.66
CA GLU A 808 -11.06 -24.79 35.85
C GLU A 808 -12.29 -24.43 35.01
#